data_AF-A0A4Y2STF5-F1
#
_entry.id   AF-A0A4Y2STF5-F1
#
_cell.length_a   1.000
_cell.length_b   1.000
_cell.length_c   1.000
_cell.angle_alpha   90.00
_cell.angle_beta   90.00
_cell.angle_gamma   90.00
#
_symmetry.space_group_name_H-M   'P 1'
#
loop_
_entity.id
_entity.type
_entity.pdbx_description
1 polymer ?
#
loop_
_entity_poly.entity_id
_entity_poly.type
_entity_poly.pdbx_seq_one_letter_code
_entity_poly.pdbx_strand_id
1 'polypeptide(L)'
;MKNPLNNFPAHTEKEKAEIIANHFETQFKLNNFGTASTENTVSKSIEKFFTRSPTPTYEKVKASKIADYLKKIKKAPGIDNIANKMLKNLPLKIILKLANLYNYMFKLNHFPGCWKTARILPILKPGKDPTQPISYRPISLLLTLSKLSKKIILNRYIKHANKVRIPIPQQFGFTPQLSTTHQLLRVTEHILEGKSANLATATIFLDIAKAFDKVKECQSDSKFLSEKLFTCTESSDVLSIIESIKGPFAFVFYQSNGLLWFGRDVFGRRSLLWRADPSAFCLCSVSDAASEWKEVSARGVYCLDLKQTSLNKSFIIYLYPWSSTPSGSCLFQSLDEEVSAHVILTVKSEKSIKNPIFNILNKSFPSDELLEVFKFPEESYKSKDRNADFFKHFLEISEISGPLLAFEEVLSNAVRKRVQNHQHICKKCFTPVEGTQQDWTCGHASVGVLFSGGLDSIVIACLADRHLKDREPIDLLNVAFASNMNLRKSTAADRHSVYETPDRVTGRNGVMALRKICPNRTWNFVEVNITEEDLINERRDTISHLLRPSCTVLDDSIGCALWFASHGKGILTSDKGCESYSSPVRVLLVGMGADEQLGGYSRHRAKFNSFGWPGLIEELTLELDRISSRNLGRDD
;
A
#
# COMPACT_ATOMS: atom_id res chain seq x y z
N MET A 1 -0.88 -35.21 26.55
CA MET A 1 -1.24 -34.31 25.43
C MET A 1 -0.89 -35.03 24.15
N LYS A 2 -1.78 -35.14 23.16
CA LYS A 2 -1.47 -35.77 21.87
C LYS A 2 -1.09 -34.70 20.85
N ASN A 3 -0.07 -34.95 20.04
CA ASN A 3 0.31 -34.06 18.96
C ASN A 3 -0.75 -34.14 17.83
N PRO A 4 -1.33 -33.01 17.37
CA PRO A 4 -2.36 -33.01 16.34
C PRO A 4 -1.94 -33.61 14.99
N LEU A 5 -0.64 -33.61 14.67
CA LEU A 5 -0.12 -34.03 13.36
C LEU A 5 0.07 -35.54 13.25
N ASN A 6 0.49 -36.20 14.33
CA ASN A 6 0.88 -37.62 14.30
C ASN A 6 0.23 -38.45 15.42
N ASN A 7 -0.62 -37.82 16.25
CA ASN A 7 -1.37 -38.42 17.36
C ASN A 7 -0.52 -39.09 18.45
N PHE A 8 0.81 -38.91 18.42
CA PHE A 8 1.70 -39.43 19.46
C PHE A 8 1.55 -38.63 20.78
N PRO A 9 1.61 -39.29 21.95
CA PRO A 9 1.54 -38.63 23.23
C PRO A 9 2.87 -37.91 23.56
N ALA A 10 2.78 -36.70 24.10
CA ALA A 10 3.92 -36.02 24.73
C ALA A 10 4.27 -36.68 26.07
N HIS A 11 5.56 -36.90 26.27
CA HIS A 11 6.15 -37.57 27.43
C HIS A 11 6.71 -36.57 28.46
N THR A 12 7.07 -35.36 28.03
CA THR A 12 7.58 -34.29 28.93
C THR A 12 6.60 -33.11 29.07
N GLU A 13 6.65 -32.37 30.19
CA GLU A 13 5.87 -31.14 30.36
C GLU A 13 6.24 -30.06 29.33
N LYS A 14 7.51 -30.03 28.90
CA LYS A 14 8.00 -29.15 27.84
C LYS A 14 7.32 -29.46 26.50
N GLU A 15 7.29 -30.73 26.10
CA GLU A 15 6.59 -31.16 24.88
C GLU A 15 5.09 -30.85 24.94
N LYS A 16 4.44 -31.06 26.09
CA LYS A 16 3.03 -30.69 26.27
C LYS A 16 2.81 -29.20 26.05
N ALA A 17 3.69 -28.36 26.60
CA ALA A 17 3.62 -26.90 26.44
C ALA A 17 3.84 -26.47 24.98
N GLU A 18 4.83 -27.05 24.29
CA GLU A 18 5.12 -26.78 22.88
C GLU A 18 3.95 -27.18 21.96
N ILE A 19 3.34 -28.34 22.19
CA ILE A 19 2.16 -28.77 21.42
C ILE A 19 0.99 -27.80 21.59
N ILE A 20 0.73 -27.34 22.82
CA ILE A 20 -0.33 -26.36 23.09
C ILE A 20 0.01 -25.01 22.43
N ALA A 21 1.27 -24.56 22.53
CA ALA A 21 1.73 -23.30 21.94
C ALA A 21 1.56 -23.31 20.41
N ASN A 22 2.04 -24.36 19.74
CA ASN A 22 1.89 -24.55 18.30
C ASN A 22 0.41 -24.58 17.89
N HIS A 23 -0.44 -25.25 18.68
CA HIS A 23 -1.88 -25.25 18.43
C HIS A 23 -2.49 -23.84 18.54
N PHE A 24 -2.12 -23.07 19.57
CA PHE A 24 -2.59 -21.69 19.72
C PHE A 24 -2.07 -20.75 18.62
N GLU A 25 -0.88 -20.97 18.09
CA GLU A 25 -0.36 -20.19 16.96
C GLU A 25 -1.21 -20.38 15.69
N THR A 26 -1.56 -21.63 15.35
CA THR A 26 -2.41 -21.92 14.16
C THR A 26 -3.84 -21.35 14.26
N GLN A 27 -4.23 -20.95 15.45
CA GLN A 27 -5.57 -20.51 15.84
C GLN A 27 -5.84 -19.05 15.42
N PHE A 28 -4.79 -18.26 15.21
CA PHE A 28 -4.85 -16.84 14.81
C PHE A 28 -5.00 -16.61 13.28
N LYS A 29 -5.40 -17.65 12.52
CA LYS A 29 -5.62 -17.54 11.07
C LYS A 29 -7.01 -16.98 10.75
N LEU A 30 -7.06 -16.06 9.79
CA LEU A 30 -8.31 -15.47 9.28
C LEU A 30 -9.14 -16.50 8.50
N ASN A 31 -10.46 -16.34 8.54
CA ASN A 31 -11.39 -17.11 7.74
C ASN A 31 -11.54 -16.47 6.35
N ASN A 32 -11.43 -17.26 5.27
CA ASN A 32 -11.57 -16.77 3.88
C ASN A 32 -13.02 -16.81 3.34
N PHE A 33 -14.03 -16.87 4.21
CA PHE A 33 -15.43 -17.05 3.79
C PHE A 33 -16.17 -15.72 3.47
N GLY A 34 -15.44 -14.62 3.25
CA GLY A 34 -16.02 -13.30 2.95
C GLY A 34 -16.44 -13.16 1.49
N THR A 35 -17.55 -12.48 1.22
CA THR A 35 -17.90 -12.03 -0.14
C THR A 35 -17.43 -10.59 -0.35
N ALA A 36 -17.04 -10.24 -1.58
CA ALA A 36 -16.53 -8.89 -1.91
C ALA A 36 -17.52 -7.76 -1.55
N SER A 37 -18.83 -8.02 -1.63
CA SER A 37 -19.88 -7.06 -1.26
C SER A 37 -19.88 -6.76 0.25
N THR A 38 -19.76 -7.79 1.08
CA THR A 38 -19.67 -7.64 2.54
C THR A 38 -18.38 -6.92 2.93
N GLU A 39 -17.24 -7.30 2.34
CA GLU A 39 -15.96 -6.65 2.62
C GLU A 39 -15.95 -5.17 2.25
N ASN A 40 -16.55 -4.79 1.11
CA ASN A 40 -16.70 -3.39 0.71
C ASN A 40 -17.58 -2.61 1.68
N THR A 41 -18.69 -3.19 2.13
CA THR A 41 -19.61 -2.55 3.09
C THR A 41 -18.92 -2.31 4.43
N VAL A 42 -18.19 -3.31 4.92
CA VAL A 42 -17.38 -3.21 6.14
C VAL A 42 -16.32 -2.12 5.99
N SER A 43 -15.60 -2.12 4.87
CA SER A 43 -14.53 -1.14 4.59
C SER A 43 -15.06 0.29 4.56
N LYS A 44 -16.18 0.54 3.87
CA LYS A 44 -16.84 1.87 3.85
C LYS A 44 -17.26 2.34 5.25
N SER A 45 -17.79 1.42 6.07
CA SER A 45 -18.18 1.72 7.45
C SER A 45 -16.98 2.10 8.33
N ILE A 46 -15.87 1.38 8.16
CA ILE A 46 -14.59 1.64 8.83
C ILE A 46 -14.01 2.99 8.40
N GLU A 47 -13.99 3.29 7.10
CA GLU A 47 -13.51 4.58 6.57
C GLU A 47 -14.33 5.75 7.13
N LYS A 48 -15.66 5.63 7.18
CA LYS A 48 -16.55 6.64 7.79
C LYS A 48 -16.30 6.84 9.29
N PHE A 49 -15.83 5.82 9.99
CA PHE A 49 -15.48 5.92 11.40
C PHE A 49 -14.17 6.70 11.61
N PHE A 50 -13.15 6.43 10.78
CA PHE A 50 -11.83 7.05 10.90
C PHE A 50 -11.76 8.51 10.45
N THR A 51 -12.70 8.99 9.64
CA THR A 51 -12.76 10.39 9.19
C THR A 51 -13.20 11.39 10.26
N ARG A 52 -13.58 10.94 11.46
CA ARG A 52 -13.93 11.84 12.58
C ARG A 52 -12.66 12.37 13.25
N SER A 53 -12.50 13.70 13.26
CA SER A 53 -11.37 14.36 13.91
C SER A 53 -11.28 14.02 15.41
N PRO A 54 -10.10 13.62 15.93
CA PRO A 54 -9.93 13.38 17.35
C PRO A 54 -10.14 14.68 18.15
N THR A 55 -10.72 14.56 19.34
CA THR A 55 -10.83 15.70 20.26
C THR A 55 -9.47 15.91 20.95
N PRO A 56 -8.89 17.13 20.92
CA PRO A 56 -7.55 17.38 21.45
C PRO A 56 -7.47 17.37 22.99
N THR A 57 -8.61 17.30 23.67
CA THR A 57 -8.72 17.36 25.12
C THR A 57 -9.02 15.99 25.73
N TYR A 58 -8.15 15.50 26.62
CA TYR A 58 -8.37 14.27 27.39
C TYR A 58 -8.35 14.54 28.90
N GLU A 59 -9.24 13.87 29.64
CA GLU A 59 -9.31 13.96 31.10
C GLU A 59 -8.06 13.34 31.72
N LYS A 60 -7.27 14.08 32.53
CA LYS A 60 -6.10 13.51 33.21
C LYS A 60 -6.48 12.39 34.18
N VAL A 61 -5.64 11.36 34.27
CA VAL A 61 -5.75 10.30 35.28
C VAL A 61 -5.40 10.90 36.65
N LYS A 62 -6.35 10.82 37.58
CA LYS A 62 -6.16 11.22 38.98
C LYS A 62 -5.53 10.08 39.79
N ALA A 63 -4.65 10.41 40.72
CA ALA A 63 -4.02 9.44 41.62
C ALA A 63 -5.04 8.68 42.50
N SER A 64 -6.15 9.32 42.87
CA SER A 64 -7.25 8.67 43.59
C SER A 64 -7.84 7.49 42.81
N LYS A 65 -8.09 7.65 41.50
CA LYS A 65 -8.59 6.56 40.64
C LYS A 65 -7.63 5.37 40.60
N ILE A 66 -6.32 5.61 40.66
CA ILE A 66 -5.30 4.56 40.72
C ILE A 66 -5.37 3.87 42.08
N ALA A 67 -5.34 4.62 43.18
CA ALA A 67 -5.43 4.06 44.53
C ALA A 67 -6.69 3.18 44.69
N ASP A 68 -7.85 3.64 44.21
CA ASP A 68 -9.10 2.90 44.28
C ASP A 68 -9.05 1.59 43.48
N TYR A 69 -8.45 1.63 42.28
CA TYR A 69 -8.24 0.42 41.49
C TYR A 69 -7.33 -0.56 42.22
N LEU A 70 -6.19 -0.07 42.73
CA LEU A 70 -5.18 -0.90 43.41
C LEU A 70 -5.76 -1.61 44.63
N LYS A 71 -6.58 -0.93 45.43
CA LYS A 71 -7.29 -1.52 46.58
C LYS A 71 -8.21 -2.69 46.18
N LYS A 72 -8.85 -2.59 45.01
CA LYS A 72 -9.85 -3.55 44.52
C LYS A 72 -9.25 -4.70 43.68
N ILE A 73 -7.93 -4.77 43.50
CA ILE A 73 -7.32 -5.82 42.66
C ILE A 73 -7.51 -7.21 43.29
N LYS A 74 -8.05 -8.14 42.48
CA LYS A 74 -8.18 -9.57 42.78
C LYS A 74 -7.54 -10.49 41.72
N LYS A 75 -6.87 -9.93 40.69
CA LYS A 75 -6.41 -10.68 39.50
C LYS A 75 -5.01 -11.27 39.66
N ALA A 76 -4.71 -12.42 39.06
CA ALA A 76 -3.36 -13.00 39.09
C ALA A 76 -2.30 -12.05 38.50
N PRO A 77 -1.05 -12.07 39.03
CA PRO A 77 0.06 -11.25 38.54
C PRO A 77 0.49 -11.64 37.12
N GLY A 78 1.17 -10.72 36.43
CA GLY A 78 1.74 -10.96 35.11
C GLY A 78 3.12 -11.61 35.19
N ILE A 79 3.93 -11.41 34.14
CA ILE A 79 5.31 -11.92 34.06
C ILE A 79 6.30 -11.21 35.00
N ASP A 80 5.95 -10.01 35.50
CA ASP A 80 6.76 -9.23 36.44
C ASP A 80 6.81 -9.81 37.85
N ASN A 81 6.01 -10.84 38.13
CA ASN A 81 5.84 -11.45 39.45
C ASN A 81 5.47 -10.44 40.55
N ILE A 82 4.94 -9.26 40.21
CA ILE A 82 4.50 -8.26 41.20
C ILE A 82 3.15 -8.68 41.78
N ALA A 83 3.18 -9.17 43.02
CA ALA A 83 1.98 -9.62 43.71
C ALA A 83 1.00 -8.46 43.99
N ASN A 84 -0.31 -8.75 43.96
CA ASN A 84 -1.34 -7.77 44.31
C ASN A 84 -1.16 -7.16 45.69
N LYS A 85 -0.61 -7.92 46.64
CA LYS A 85 -0.32 -7.44 48.00
C LYS A 85 0.70 -6.30 47.97
N MET A 86 1.71 -6.37 47.10
CA MET A 86 2.69 -5.28 46.93
C MET A 86 2.02 -4.04 46.36
N LEU A 87 1.19 -4.21 45.33
CA LEU A 87 0.48 -3.09 44.69
C LEU A 87 -0.52 -2.39 45.63
N LYS A 88 -1.18 -3.15 46.50
CA LYS A 88 -2.11 -2.60 47.50
C LYS A 88 -1.42 -1.77 48.58
N ASN A 89 -0.14 -2.04 48.84
CA ASN A 89 0.65 -1.37 49.87
C ASN A 89 1.61 -0.29 49.29
N LEU A 90 1.39 0.15 48.05
CA LEU A 90 2.23 1.19 47.45
C LEU A 90 2.10 2.52 48.19
N PRO A 91 3.22 3.21 48.50
CA PRO A 91 3.19 4.54 49.07
C PRO A 91 2.51 5.55 48.14
N LEU A 92 1.87 6.58 48.72
CA LEU A 92 1.19 7.64 47.96
C LEU A 92 2.10 8.31 46.92
N LYS A 93 3.39 8.52 47.26
CA LYS A 93 4.41 9.07 46.34
C LYS A 93 4.55 8.24 45.07
N ILE A 94 4.47 6.91 45.17
CA ILE A 94 4.53 6.00 44.01
C ILE A 94 3.22 6.05 43.22
N ILE A 95 2.06 6.12 43.89
CA ILE A 95 0.76 6.26 43.22
C ILE A 95 0.71 7.57 42.39
N LEU A 96 1.27 8.67 42.92
CA LEU A 96 1.40 9.93 42.18
C LEU A 96 2.31 9.79 40.95
N LYS A 97 3.45 9.11 41.08
CA LYS A 97 4.33 8.81 39.93
C LYS A 97 3.64 7.95 38.87
N LEU A 98 2.86 6.94 39.28
CA LEU A 98 2.06 6.13 38.36
C LEU A 98 1.00 6.98 37.64
N ALA A 99 0.35 7.92 38.32
CA ALA A 99 -0.59 8.84 37.69
C ALA A 99 0.10 9.68 36.59
N ASN A 100 1.28 10.20 36.88
CA ASN A 100 2.08 10.92 35.89
C ASN A 100 2.47 10.01 34.72
N LEU A 101 2.91 8.78 34.98
CA LEU A 101 3.24 7.80 33.95
C LEU A 101 2.06 7.56 33.00
N TYR A 102 0.86 7.27 33.52
CA TYR A 102 -0.32 7.09 32.67
C TYR A 102 -0.68 8.37 31.91
N ASN A 103 -0.55 9.54 32.52
CA ASN A 103 -0.78 10.81 31.84
C ASN A 103 0.24 11.06 30.72
N TYR A 104 1.52 10.71 30.90
CA TYR A 104 2.51 10.76 29.84
C TYR A 104 2.21 9.77 28.72
N MET A 105 1.74 8.55 29.03
CA MET A 105 1.29 7.61 28.01
C MET A 105 0.20 8.21 27.12
N PHE A 106 -0.79 8.90 27.71
CA PHE A 106 -1.81 9.62 26.94
C PHE A 106 -1.26 10.85 26.21
N LYS A 107 -0.37 11.62 26.83
CA LYS A 107 0.22 12.81 26.20
C LYS A 107 1.08 12.47 24.99
N LEU A 108 1.84 11.39 25.08
CA LEU A 108 2.79 10.93 24.07
C LEU A 108 2.16 9.93 23.09
N ASN A 109 0.88 9.59 23.27
CA ASN A 109 0.20 8.52 22.52
C ASN A 109 0.98 7.20 22.52
N HIS A 110 1.67 6.89 23.62
CA HIS A 110 2.58 5.76 23.70
C HIS A 110 2.14 4.75 24.76
N PHE A 111 1.95 3.50 24.37
CA PHE A 111 1.70 2.39 25.29
C PHE A 111 2.95 1.52 25.42
N PRO A 112 3.52 1.34 26.63
CA PRO A 112 4.78 0.63 26.82
C PRO A 112 4.77 -0.78 26.22
N GLY A 113 5.80 -1.12 25.44
CA GLY A 113 5.92 -2.44 24.81
C GLY A 113 5.93 -3.59 25.82
N CYS A 114 6.67 -3.45 26.93
CA CYS A 114 6.68 -4.44 28.02
C CYS A 114 5.30 -4.67 28.64
N TRP A 115 4.38 -3.70 28.53
CA TRP A 115 2.99 -3.82 28.98
C TRP A 115 2.06 -4.53 27.99
N LYS A 116 2.53 -4.78 26.76
CA LYS A 116 1.83 -5.57 25.75
C LYS A 116 2.10 -7.08 25.94
N THR A 117 3.23 -7.46 26.52
CA THR A 117 3.61 -8.87 26.77
C THR A 117 2.70 -9.54 27.80
N ALA A 118 2.26 -10.76 27.50
CA ALA A 118 1.41 -11.57 28.37
C ALA A 118 1.96 -13.00 28.50
N ARG A 119 1.77 -13.61 29.67
CA ARG A 119 1.97 -15.06 29.85
C ARG A 119 0.68 -15.77 29.46
N ILE A 120 0.74 -16.68 28.49
CA ILE A 120 -0.42 -17.49 28.10
C ILE A 120 -0.54 -18.67 29.06
N LEU A 121 -1.67 -18.77 29.75
CA LEU A 121 -2.02 -19.93 30.57
C LEU A 121 -3.14 -20.72 29.89
N PRO A 122 -2.90 -21.99 29.50
CA PRO A 122 -3.95 -22.84 28.97
C PRO A 122 -4.91 -23.26 30.09
N ILE A 123 -6.21 -22.99 29.93
CA ILE A 123 -7.26 -23.46 30.85
C ILE A 123 -8.17 -24.44 30.13
N LEU A 124 -8.34 -25.63 30.70
CA LEU A 124 -9.21 -26.67 30.16
C LEU A 124 -10.68 -26.19 30.11
N LYS A 125 -11.33 -26.37 28.97
CA LYS A 125 -12.78 -26.14 28.82
C LYS A 125 -13.54 -27.19 29.65
N PRO A 126 -14.57 -26.78 30.43
CA PRO A 126 -15.37 -27.72 31.21
C PRO A 126 -15.91 -28.87 30.35
N GLY A 127 -15.73 -30.11 30.80
CA GLY A 127 -16.24 -31.32 30.13
C GLY A 127 -15.55 -31.69 28.81
N LYS A 128 -14.38 -31.12 28.48
CA LYS A 128 -13.60 -31.48 27.28
C LYS A 128 -12.39 -32.36 27.62
N ASP A 129 -11.97 -33.19 26.66
CA ASP A 129 -10.87 -34.15 26.81
C ASP A 129 -9.52 -33.43 27.09
N PRO A 130 -8.87 -33.65 28.24
CA PRO A 130 -7.61 -33.00 28.59
C PRO A 130 -6.42 -33.46 27.73
N THR A 131 -6.56 -34.54 26.95
CA THR A 131 -5.48 -35.04 26.09
C THR A 131 -5.33 -34.25 24.78
N GLN A 132 -6.33 -33.44 24.41
CA GLN A 132 -6.40 -32.73 23.14
C GLN A 132 -6.10 -31.22 23.29
N PRO A 133 -5.20 -30.63 22.46
CA PRO A 133 -4.87 -29.20 22.54
C PRO A 133 -6.08 -28.27 22.35
N ILE A 134 -7.03 -28.65 21.49
CA ILE A 134 -8.27 -27.89 21.20
C ILE A 134 -9.19 -27.71 22.42
N SER A 135 -9.02 -28.56 23.43
CA SER A 135 -9.79 -28.51 24.67
C SER A 135 -9.37 -27.36 25.59
N TYR A 136 -8.25 -26.70 25.33
CA TYR A 136 -7.73 -25.62 26.17
C TYR A 136 -8.08 -24.24 25.60
N ARG A 137 -8.26 -23.24 26.48
CA ARG A 137 -8.40 -21.82 26.15
C ARG A 137 -7.10 -21.09 26.47
N PRO A 138 -6.57 -20.22 25.58
CA PRO A 138 -5.42 -19.39 25.90
C PRO A 138 -5.87 -18.21 26.79
N ILE A 139 -5.49 -18.19 28.06
CA ILE A 139 -5.74 -17.05 28.95
C ILE A 139 -4.49 -16.18 29.06
N SER A 140 -4.58 -14.96 28.52
CA SER A 140 -3.47 -14.00 28.55
C SER A 140 -3.37 -13.27 29.89
N LEU A 141 -2.35 -13.61 30.69
CA LEU A 141 -2.00 -12.89 31.91
C LEU A 141 -1.08 -11.71 31.63
N LEU A 142 -1.69 -10.54 31.48
CA LEU A 142 -1.00 -9.25 31.38
C LEU A 142 -0.48 -8.76 32.76
N LEU A 143 0.49 -7.85 32.72
CA LEU A 143 0.94 -7.09 33.88
C LEU A 143 -0.21 -6.32 34.54
N THR A 144 -0.24 -6.26 35.87
CA THR A 144 -1.36 -5.63 36.59
C THR A 144 -1.46 -4.13 36.32
N LEU A 145 -0.32 -3.44 36.18
CA LEU A 145 -0.28 -2.03 35.78
C LEU A 145 -0.78 -1.81 34.33
N SER A 146 -0.53 -2.76 33.43
CA SER A 146 -1.09 -2.78 32.06
C SER A 146 -2.61 -2.98 32.07
N LYS A 147 -3.13 -3.85 32.94
CA LYS A 147 -4.58 -4.05 33.12
C LYS A 147 -5.26 -2.77 33.61
N LEU A 148 -4.59 -1.98 34.46
CA LEU A 148 -5.10 -0.69 34.93
C LEU A 148 -5.18 0.36 33.81
N SER A 149 -4.13 0.54 32.99
CA SER A 149 -4.20 1.44 31.83
C SER A 149 -5.31 1.02 30.87
N LYS A 150 -5.40 -0.28 30.53
CA LYS A 150 -6.48 -0.80 29.68
C LYS A 150 -7.86 -0.54 30.27
N LYS A 151 -8.03 -0.62 31.59
CA LYS A 151 -9.30 -0.28 32.24
C LYS A 151 -9.62 1.21 32.16
N ILE A 152 -8.61 2.09 32.30
CA ILE A 152 -8.78 3.53 32.13
C ILE A 152 -9.21 3.84 30.69
N ILE A 153 -8.51 3.27 29.71
CA ILE A 153 -8.83 3.41 28.27
C ILE A 153 -10.25 2.92 28.00
N LEU A 154 -10.59 1.70 28.45
CA LEU A 154 -11.91 1.10 28.27
C LEU A 154 -13.03 1.98 28.85
N ASN A 155 -12.85 2.51 30.05
CA ASN A 155 -13.87 3.37 30.67
C ASN A 155 -14.07 4.67 29.88
N ARG A 156 -12.99 5.26 29.34
CA ARG A 156 -13.08 6.45 28.47
C ARG A 156 -13.75 6.10 27.13
N TYR A 157 -13.36 4.97 26.54
CA TYR A 157 -13.93 4.46 25.30
C TYR A 157 -15.43 4.22 25.45
N ILE A 158 -15.89 3.49 26.47
CA ILE A 158 -17.33 3.22 26.69
C ILE A 158 -18.11 4.53 26.87
N LYS A 159 -17.56 5.49 27.64
CA LYS A 159 -18.20 6.80 27.82
C LYS A 159 -18.39 7.52 26.48
N HIS A 160 -17.37 7.49 25.62
CA HIS A 160 -17.45 8.09 24.29
C HIS A 160 -18.40 7.30 23.38
N ALA A 161 -18.24 5.97 23.30
CA ALA A 161 -19.03 5.07 22.46
C ALA A 161 -20.53 5.18 22.75
N ASN A 162 -20.92 5.30 24.02
CA ASN A 162 -22.31 5.55 24.40
C ASN A 162 -22.79 6.94 23.99
N LYS A 163 -21.96 7.98 24.13
CA LYS A 163 -22.29 9.35 23.69
C LYS A 163 -22.58 9.40 22.19
N VAL A 164 -21.80 8.67 21.38
CA VAL A 164 -21.96 8.62 19.91
C VAL A 164 -22.81 7.45 19.42
N ARG A 165 -23.48 6.71 20.33
CA ARG A 165 -24.37 5.58 20.05
C ARG A 165 -23.75 4.50 19.15
N ILE A 166 -22.48 4.15 19.38
CA ILE A 166 -21.79 3.07 18.65
C ILE A 166 -22.40 1.70 18.98
N PRO A 167 -22.58 1.30 20.26
CA PRO A 167 -23.26 0.05 20.57
C PRO A 167 -24.73 0.15 20.18
N ILE A 168 -25.23 -0.84 19.44
CA ILE A 168 -26.67 -0.95 19.16
C ILE A 168 -27.44 -1.23 20.47
N PRO A 169 -28.70 -0.77 20.61
CA PRO A 169 -29.51 -1.01 21.81
C PRO A 169 -29.65 -2.50 22.17
N GLN A 170 -29.52 -3.38 21.17
CA GLN A 170 -29.65 -4.82 21.28
C GLN A 170 -28.34 -5.52 21.72
N GLN A 171 -27.27 -4.79 22.01
CA GLN A 171 -26.00 -5.33 22.49
C GLN A 171 -26.00 -5.46 24.03
N PHE A 172 -26.29 -6.67 24.54
CA PHE A 172 -26.33 -6.94 25.99
C PHE A 172 -24.99 -7.45 26.51
N GLY A 173 -24.26 -8.23 25.70
CA GLY A 173 -22.96 -8.77 26.06
C GLY A 173 -21.93 -7.67 26.27
N PHE A 174 -21.24 -7.70 27.43
CA PHE A 174 -20.22 -6.73 27.83
C PHE A 174 -20.71 -5.28 28.02
N THR A 175 -22.03 -5.07 28.06
CA THR A 175 -22.64 -3.75 28.30
C THR A 175 -22.94 -3.57 29.79
N PRO A 176 -22.50 -2.46 30.44
CA PRO A 176 -22.81 -2.19 31.84
C PRO A 176 -24.32 -2.19 32.10
N GLN A 177 -24.74 -2.74 33.24
CA GLN A 177 -26.15 -2.81 33.70
C GLN A 177 -27.08 -3.71 32.87
N LEU A 178 -26.60 -4.32 31.78
CA LEU A 178 -27.33 -5.35 31.04
C LEU A 178 -26.79 -6.75 31.40
N SER A 179 -27.66 -7.75 31.36
CA SER A 179 -27.32 -9.14 31.67
C SER A 179 -27.95 -10.10 30.66
N THR A 180 -27.56 -11.36 30.72
CA THR A 180 -28.16 -12.44 29.93
C THR A 180 -29.64 -12.65 30.24
N THR A 181 -30.09 -12.36 31.47
CA THR A 181 -31.49 -12.46 31.86
C THR A 181 -32.36 -11.43 31.17
N HIS A 182 -31.87 -10.20 30.98
CA HIS A 182 -32.62 -9.18 30.23
C HIS A 182 -32.77 -9.56 28.75
N GLN A 183 -31.72 -10.12 28.14
CA GLN A 183 -31.80 -10.61 26.76
C GLN A 183 -32.74 -11.82 26.63
N LEU A 184 -32.76 -12.70 27.63
CA LEU A 184 -33.71 -13.82 27.68
C LEU A 184 -35.15 -13.32 27.76
N LEU A 185 -35.44 -12.38 28.68
CA LEU A 185 -36.77 -11.78 28.82
C LEU A 185 -37.25 -11.20 27.49
N ARG A 186 -36.40 -10.43 26.81
CA ARG A 186 -36.72 -9.84 25.50
C ARG A 186 -37.03 -10.90 24.44
N VAL A 187 -36.26 -11.99 24.38
CA VAL A 187 -36.53 -13.09 23.45
C VAL A 187 -37.86 -13.77 23.80
N THR A 188 -38.14 -13.97 25.09
CA THR A 188 -39.40 -14.53 25.57
C THR A 188 -40.58 -13.62 25.20
N GLU A 189 -40.46 -12.31 25.36
CA GLU A 189 -41.49 -11.33 24.96
C GLU A 189 -41.79 -11.43 23.45
N HIS A 190 -40.78 -11.46 22.58
CA HIS A 190 -41.00 -11.65 21.14
C HIS A 190 -41.72 -12.96 20.80
N ILE A 191 -41.42 -14.05 21.53
CA ILE A 191 -42.12 -15.33 21.37
C ILE A 191 -43.60 -15.21 21.80
N LEU A 192 -43.86 -14.52 22.91
CA LEU A 192 -45.22 -14.33 23.44
C LEU A 192 -46.05 -13.38 22.55
N GLU A 193 -45.44 -12.33 22.02
CA GLU A 193 -46.07 -11.41 21.06
C GLU A 193 -46.45 -12.14 19.77
N GLY A 194 -45.52 -12.91 19.19
CA GLY A 194 -45.77 -13.74 18.00
C GLY A 194 -46.87 -14.77 18.24
N LYS A 195 -46.87 -15.42 19.41
CA LYS A 195 -47.95 -16.34 19.82
C LYS A 195 -49.30 -15.62 19.90
N SER A 196 -49.35 -14.43 20.50
CA SER A 196 -50.60 -13.66 20.66
C SER A 196 -51.14 -13.17 19.32
N ALA A 197 -50.27 -12.93 18.35
CA ALA A 197 -50.62 -12.52 16.99
C ALA A 197 -50.87 -13.70 16.02
N ASN A 198 -50.86 -14.96 16.50
CA ASN A 198 -50.94 -16.18 15.68
C ASN A 198 -49.88 -16.24 14.56
N LEU A 199 -48.68 -15.70 14.81
CA LEU A 199 -47.56 -15.74 13.88
C LEU A 199 -46.61 -16.90 14.21
N ALA A 200 -46.03 -17.51 13.17
CA ALA A 200 -44.91 -18.42 13.35
C ALA A 200 -43.68 -17.62 13.82
N THR A 201 -43.12 -18.00 14.97
CA THR A 201 -41.92 -17.36 15.53
C THR A 201 -40.72 -18.30 15.43
N ALA A 202 -39.63 -17.83 14.83
CA ALA A 202 -38.37 -18.58 14.70
C ALA A 202 -37.21 -17.82 15.34
N THR A 203 -36.18 -18.55 15.78
CA THR A 203 -34.93 -17.96 16.31
C THR A 203 -33.72 -18.62 15.66
N ILE A 204 -32.76 -17.80 15.24
CA ILE A 204 -31.48 -18.25 14.68
C ILE A 204 -30.37 -17.88 15.64
N PHE A 205 -29.64 -18.88 16.14
CA PHE A 205 -28.50 -18.67 17.02
C PHE A 205 -27.20 -18.69 16.22
N LEU A 206 -26.44 -17.60 16.26
CA LEU A 206 -25.16 -17.46 15.58
C LEU A 206 -24.02 -17.43 16.61
N ASP A 207 -22.95 -18.18 16.35
CA ASP A 207 -21.73 -18.14 17.14
C ASP A 207 -20.51 -17.89 16.24
N ILE A 208 -19.57 -17.06 16.71
CA ILE A 208 -18.36 -16.72 15.98
C ILE A 208 -17.22 -17.58 16.53
N ALA A 209 -16.79 -18.55 15.72
CA ALA A 209 -15.69 -19.43 16.09
C ALA A 209 -14.38 -18.64 16.32
N LYS A 210 -13.96 -18.55 17.59
CA LYS A 210 -12.69 -17.92 18.03
C LYS A 210 -12.64 -16.41 17.74
N ALA A 211 -13.74 -15.70 18.03
CA ALA A 211 -13.91 -14.28 17.72
C ALA A 211 -12.76 -13.35 18.14
N PHE A 212 -12.12 -13.59 19.29
CA PHE A 212 -11.02 -12.75 19.78
C PHE A 212 -9.69 -13.02 19.09
N ASP A 213 -9.46 -14.26 18.63
CA ASP A 213 -8.20 -14.68 18.01
C ASP A 213 -8.17 -14.37 16.50
N LYS A 214 -9.33 -14.08 15.90
CA LYS A 214 -9.49 -13.88 14.45
C LYS A 214 -9.67 -12.43 14.02
N VAL A 215 -9.26 -11.47 14.85
CA VAL A 215 -9.28 -10.04 14.49
C VAL A 215 -8.07 -9.75 13.59
N LYS A 216 -8.30 -9.17 12.41
CA LYS A 216 -7.26 -8.93 11.39
C LYS A 216 -6.19 -7.94 11.86
N GLU A 217 -4.93 -8.39 11.92
CA GLU A 217 -3.74 -7.51 12.02
C GLU A 217 -3.27 -7.09 10.61
N CYS A 218 -2.56 -5.95 10.51
CA CYS A 218 -1.95 -5.51 9.25
C CYS A 218 -0.78 -6.45 8.89
N GLN A 219 -0.96 -7.26 7.83
CA GLN A 219 0.04 -8.19 7.31
C GLN A 219 0.77 -7.58 6.10
N SER A 220 2.05 -7.92 5.90
CA SER A 220 2.74 -7.65 4.63
C SER A 220 2.04 -8.39 3.49
N ASP A 221 1.86 -7.70 2.38
CA ASP A 221 1.39 -8.23 1.10
C ASP A 221 2.24 -9.42 0.62
N SER A 222 3.57 -9.33 0.67
CA SER A 222 4.46 -10.44 0.30
C SER A 222 4.22 -11.68 1.16
N LYS A 223 4.05 -11.51 2.48
CA LYS A 223 3.75 -12.63 3.38
C LYS A 223 2.39 -13.26 3.03
N PHE A 224 1.37 -12.44 2.84
CA PHE A 224 0.03 -12.89 2.45
C PHE A 224 0.04 -13.66 1.12
N LEU A 225 0.76 -13.17 0.11
CA LEU A 225 0.91 -13.83 -1.19
C LEU A 225 1.66 -15.16 -1.06
N SER A 226 2.77 -15.19 -0.31
CA SER A 226 3.55 -16.42 -0.11
C SER A 226 2.74 -17.52 0.57
N GLU A 227 1.97 -17.19 1.62
CA GLU A 227 1.11 -18.15 2.33
C GLU A 227 0.04 -18.75 1.41
N LYS A 228 -0.51 -17.95 0.49
CA LYS A 228 -1.46 -18.46 -0.51
C LYS A 228 -0.79 -19.34 -1.55
N LEU A 229 0.33 -18.88 -2.13
CA LEU A 229 1.05 -19.62 -3.18
C LEU A 229 1.57 -20.98 -2.68
N PHE A 230 2.03 -21.06 -1.43
CA PHE A 230 2.47 -22.33 -0.83
C PHE A 230 1.35 -23.34 -0.59
N THR A 231 0.08 -22.93 -0.66
CA THR A 231 -1.06 -23.86 -0.59
C THR A 231 -1.49 -24.39 -1.96
N CYS A 232 -0.94 -23.86 -3.06
CA CYS A 232 -1.30 -24.27 -4.41
C CYS A 232 -0.74 -25.66 -4.74
N THR A 233 -1.62 -26.54 -5.22
CA THR A 233 -1.23 -27.86 -5.73
C THR A 233 -1.31 -27.92 -7.25
N GLU A 234 -2.21 -27.15 -7.86
CA GLU A 234 -2.41 -27.12 -9.31
C GLU A 234 -1.93 -25.81 -9.94
N SER A 235 -1.64 -25.83 -11.23
CA SER A 235 -1.31 -24.64 -12.02
C SER A 235 -2.44 -23.60 -12.03
N SER A 236 -3.69 -24.06 -12.06
CA SER A 236 -4.91 -23.24 -11.99
C SER A 236 -4.96 -22.38 -10.72
N ASP A 237 -4.56 -22.93 -9.58
CA ASP A 237 -4.54 -22.22 -8.29
C ASP A 237 -3.57 -21.03 -8.34
N VAL A 238 -2.37 -21.25 -8.89
CA VAL A 238 -1.34 -20.21 -9.03
C VAL A 238 -1.87 -19.09 -9.92
N LEU A 239 -2.40 -19.44 -11.10
CA LEU A 239 -2.95 -18.45 -12.04
C LEU A 239 -4.09 -17.64 -11.41
N SER A 240 -4.99 -18.28 -10.65
CA SER A 240 -6.09 -17.59 -9.95
C SER A 240 -5.59 -16.61 -8.88
N ILE A 241 -4.51 -16.95 -8.16
CA ILE A 241 -3.90 -16.02 -7.21
C ILE A 241 -3.30 -14.83 -7.95
N ILE A 242 -2.53 -15.05 -9.01
CA ILE A 242 -1.91 -13.96 -9.78
C ILE A 242 -2.96 -13.04 -10.41
N GLU A 243 -4.06 -13.60 -10.94
CA GLU A 243 -5.20 -12.84 -11.46
C GLU A 243 -5.78 -11.86 -10.42
N SER A 244 -5.77 -12.24 -9.14
CA SER A 244 -6.35 -11.44 -8.06
C SER A 244 -5.50 -10.23 -7.65
N ILE A 245 -4.23 -10.17 -8.06
CA ILE A 245 -3.28 -9.14 -7.62
C ILE A 245 -3.60 -7.81 -8.31
N LYS A 246 -3.81 -6.77 -7.49
CA LYS A 246 -4.06 -5.40 -7.96
C LYS A 246 -2.94 -4.48 -7.54
N GLY A 247 -1.99 -4.25 -8.45
CA GLY A 247 -0.84 -3.38 -8.20
C GLY A 247 0.34 -3.71 -9.12
N PRO A 248 1.43 -2.94 -9.04
CA PRO A 248 2.68 -3.27 -9.72
C PRO A 248 3.34 -4.48 -9.05
N PHE A 249 3.77 -5.47 -9.83
CA PHE A 249 4.49 -6.62 -9.29
C PHE A 249 5.38 -7.28 -10.36
N ALA A 250 6.46 -7.89 -9.89
CA ALA A 250 7.22 -8.93 -10.56
C ALA A 250 7.42 -10.05 -9.56
N PHE A 251 7.41 -11.31 -10.00
CA PHE A 251 7.55 -12.44 -9.08
C PHE A 251 8.33 -13.59 -9.71
N VAL A 252 8.93 -14.39 -8.83
CA VAL A 252 9.50 -15.70 -9.12
C VAL A 252 9.05 -16.65 -8.01
N PHE A 253 8.44 -17.77 -8.37
CA PHE A 253 7.89 -18.74 -7.44
C PHE A 253 8.25 -20.17 -7.88
N TYR A 254 9.07 -20.83 -7.08
CA TYR A 254 9.47 -22.21 -7.30
C TYR A 254 8.59 -23.18 -6.51
N GLN A 255 8.11 -24.21 -7.18
CA GLN A 255 7.40 -25.34 -6.59
C GLN A 255 8.31 -26.58 -6.55
N SER A 256 8.23 -27.35 -5.47
CA SER A 256 9.01 -28.59 -5.28
C SER A 256 8.71 -29.68 -6.32
N ASN A 257 7.62 -29.54 -7.09
CA ASN A 257 7.29 -30.41 -8.22
C ASN A 257 8.16 -30.16 -9.47
N GLY A 258 9.05 -29.16 -9.45
CA GLY A 258 9.93 -28.81 -10.56
C GLY A 258 9.41 -27.72 -11.49
N LEU A 259 8.32 -27.02 -11.12
CA LEU A 259 7.80 -25.87 -11.86
C LEU A 259 8.33 -24.56 -11.26
N LEU A 260 8.81 -23.67 -12.13
CA LEU A 260 9.24 -22.33 -11.78
C LEU A 260 8.35 -21.30 -12.47
N TRP A 261 7.52 -20.63 -11.69
CA TRP A 261 6.62 -19.58 -12.16
C TRP A 261 7.29 -18.22 -12.08
N PHE A 262 7.11 -17.39 -13.09
CA PHE A 262 7.63 -16.03 -13.07
C PHE A 262 6.82 -15.13 -14.00
N GLY A 263 6.88 -13.82 -13.77
CA GLY A 263 6.18 -12.87 -14.60
C GLY A 263 6.02 -11.51 -13.94
N ARG A 264 5.33 -10.63 -14.65
CA ARG A 264 5.11 -9.24 -14.26
C ARG A 264 3.63 -8.88 -14.40
N ASP A 265 3.24 -7.76 -13.80
CA ASP A 265 1.90 -7.20 -14.00
C ASP A 265 1.66 -6.78 -15.46
N VAL A 266 0.40 -6.62 -15.87
CA VAL A 266 0.00 -6.34 -17.26
C VAL A 266 0.61 -5.07 -17.87
N PHE A 267 1.05 -4.11 -17.04
CA PHE A 267 1.75 -2.90 -17.49
C PHE A 267 3.27 -3.02 -17.44
N GLY A 268 3.82 -4.09 -16.85
CA GLY A 268 5.26 -4.31 -16.69
C GLY A 268 5.96 -3.26 -15.83
N ARG A 269 5.34 -2.84 -14.71
CA ARG A 269 5.82 -1.72 -13.89
C ARG A 269 6.95 -2.07 -12.91
N ARG A 270 7.29 -3.35 -12.79
CA ARG A 270 8.42 -3.84 -11.99
C ARG A 270 9.34 -4.61 -12.89
N SER A 271 10.64 -4.38 -12.80
CA SER A 271 11.63 -5.02 -13.65
C SER A 271 11.73 -6.52 -13.37
N LEU A 272 11.81 -7.30 -14.45
CA LEU A 272 12.19 -8.71 -14.39
C LEU A 272 12.86 -9.08 -15.70
N LEU A 273 14.12 -9.46 -15.58
CA LEU A 273 14.99 -9.87 -16.66
C LEU A 273 15.19 -11.37 -16.63
N TRP A 274 15.50 -11.92 -17.79
CA TRP A 274 15.87 -13.30 -17.96
C TRP A 274 17.03 -13.46 -18.92
N ARG A 275 17.80 -14.52 -18.70
CA ARG A 275 18.92 -14.94 -19.54
C ARG A 275 18.92 -16.45 -19.62
N ALA A 276 19.15 -16.98 -20.81
CA ALA A 276 19.20 -18.42 -21.05
C ALA A 276 20.42 -18.76 -21.90
N ASP A 277 21.30 -19.55 -21.31
CA ASP A 277 22.54 -20.07 -21.87
C ASP A 277 22.53 -21.61 -21.73
N PRO A 278 23.33 -22.38 -22.50
CA PRO A 278 23.26 -23.85 -22.52
C PRO A 278 23.34 -24.51 -21.14
N SER A 279 23.96 -23.85 -20.17
CA SER A 279 24.18 -24.34 -18.81
C SER A 279 23.19 -23.81 -17.78
N ALA A 280 22.51 -22.68 -18.02
CA ALA A 280 21.76 -21.98 -16.99
C ALA A 280 20.60 -21.14 -17.52
N PHE A 281 19.55 -21.05 -16.70
CA PHE A 281 18.45 -20.11 -16.85
C PHE A 281 18.46 -19.17 -15.65
N CYS A 282 18.62 -17.87 -15.89
CA CYS A 282 18.77 -16.86 -14.86
C CYS A 282 17.59 -15.90 -14.90
N LEU A 283 17.10 -15.51 -13.72
CA LEU A 283 16.11 -14.46 -13.52
C LEU A 283 16.69 -13.43 -12.56
N CYS A 284 16.54 -12.15 -12.87
CA CYS A 284 17.00 -11.06 -12.00
C CYS A 284 16.17 -9.81 -12.25
N SER A 285 16.07 -8.89 -11.28
CA SER A 285 15.45 -7.58 -11.51
C SER A 285 16.40 -6.58 -12.18
N VAL A 286 17.72 -6.81 -12.14
CA VAL A 286 18.73 -5.91 -12.70
C VAL A 286 19.82 -6.74 -13.36
N SER A 287 20.29 -6.32 -14.54
CA SER A 287 21.34 -7.03 -15.28
C SER A 287 22.74 -6.66 -14.83
N ASP A 288 23.69 -7.57 -15.07
CA ASP A 288 25.11 -7.24 -15.10
C ASP A 288 25.54 -6.77 -16.51
N ALA A 289 26.66 -6.04 -16.58
CA ALA A 289 27.12 -5.41 -17.81
C ALA A 289 27.56 -6.40 -18.91
N ALA A 290 27.90 -7.63 -18.53
CA ALA A 290 28.64 -8.58 -19.36
C ALA A 290 27.76 -9.57 -20.14
N SER A 291 26.44 -9.59 -19.89
CA SER A 291 25.58 -10.68 -20.37
C SER A 291 24.38 -10.21 -21.20
N GLU A 292 23.94 -11.04 -22.14
CA GLU A 292 22.75 -10.80 -22.98
C GLU A 292 21.45 -11.05 -22.19
N TRP A 293 21.13 -10.16 -21.27
CA TRP A 293 19.83 -10.15 -20.59
C TRP A 293 18.73 -9.66 -21.52
N LYS A 294 17.54 -10.23 -21.38
CA LYS A 294 16.31 -9.77 -22.02
C LYS A 294 15.29 -9.40 -20.96
N GLU A 295 14.39 -8.48 -21.28
CA GLU A 295 13.23 -8.20 -20.43
C GLU A 295 12.22 -9.35 -20.53
N VAL A 296 11.63 -9.78 -19.41
CA VAL A 296 10.51 -10.72 -19.43
C VAL A 296 9.27 -9.97 -19.90
N SER A 297 8.72 -10.28 -21.07
CA SER A 297 7.57 -9.52 -21.60
C SER A 297 6.36 -9.50 -20.66
N ALA A 298 5.64 -8.37 -20.57
CA ALA A 298 4.45 -8.22 -19.71
C ALA A 298 3.17 -8.88 -20.28
N ARG A 299 3.33 -9.85 -21.19
CA ARG A 299 2.22 -10.51 -21.92
C ARG A 299 1.43 -11.51 -21.08
N GLY A 300 1.98 -11.95 -19.96
CA GLY A 300 1.33 -12.94 -19.09
C GLY A 300 2.26 -13.48 -18.03
N VAL A 301 1.91 -14.68 -17.55
CA VAL A 301 2.70 -15.44 -16.58
C VAL A 301 3.40 -16.58 -17.30
N TYR A 302 4.66 -16.81 -16.94
CA TYR A 302 5.51 -17.84 -17.50
C TYR A 302 5.72 -18.96 -16.49
N CYS A 303 5.83 -20.19 -16.98
CA CYS A 303 6.14 -21.37 -16.18
C CYS A 303 7.23 -22.18 -16.88
N LEU A 304 8.42 -22.24 -16.27
CA LEU A 304 9.51 -23.09 -16.70
C LEU A 304 9.33 -24.50 -16.09
N ASP A 305 9.27 -25.51 -16.95
CA ASP A 305 9.23 -26.92 -16.52
C ASP A 305 10.65 -27.49 -16.50
N LEU A 306 11.23 -27.59 -15.30
CA LEU A 306 12.61 -28.08 -15.11
C LEU A 306 12.75 -29.56 -15.48
N LYS A 307 11.67 -30.35 -15.35
CA LYS A 307 11.70 -31.77 -15.70
C LYS A 307 11.74 -31.95 -17.21
N GLN A 308 10.88 -31.25 -17.95
CA GLN A 308 10.92 -31.31 -19.42
C GLN A 308 12.19 -30.68 -19.99
N THR A 309 12.70 -29.63 -19.34
CA THR A 309 13.98 -29.01 -19.70
C THR A 309 15.12 -30.02 -19.65
N SER A 310 15.17 -30.84 -18.59
CA SER A 310 16.21 -31.87 -18.45
C SER A 310 16.17 -32.95 -19.55
N LEU A 311 15.00 -33.19 -20.16
CA LEU A 311 14.81 -34.18 -21.22
C LEU A 311 15.15 -33.63 -22.61
N ASN A 312 14.78 -32.38 -22.90
CA ASN A 312 14.86 -31.79 -24.24
C ASN A 312 16.16 -31.02 -24.53
N LYS A 313 17.10 -30.94 -23.57
CA LYS A 313 18.34 -30.12 -23.65
C LYS A 313 18.09 -28.64 -23.99
N SER A 314 16.86 -28.16 -23.79
CA SER A 314 16.39 -26.78 -24.02
C SER A 314 15.39 -26.42 -22.94
N PHE A 315 15.32 -25.14 -22.54
CA PHE A 315 14.39 -24.66 -21.53
C PHE A 315 12.97 -24.63 -22.07
N ILE A 316 12.07 -25.44 -21.48
CA ILE A 316 10.66 -25.51 -21.88
C ILE A 316 9.84 -24.56 -21.03
N ILE A 317 9.29 -23.52 -21.65
CA ILE A 317 8.54 -22.46 -20.96
C ILE A 317 7.12 -22.39 -21.51
N TYR A 318 6.14 -22.40 -20.62
CA TYR A 318 4.75 -22.17 -20.94
C TYR A 318 4.36 -20.72 -20.64
N LEU A 319 3.81 -20.02 -21.63
CA LEU A 319 3.22 -18.69 -21.45
C LEU A 319 1.71 -18.80 -21.28
N TYR A 320 1.20 -18.34 -20.14
CA TYR A 320 -0.21 -18.12 -19.85
C TYR A 320 -0.53 -16.64 -20.05
N PRO A 321 -1.08 -16.26 -21.23
CA PRO A 321 -1.26 -14.85 -21.57
C PRO A 321 -2.34 -14.20 -20.73
N TRP A 322 -2.26 -12.88 -20.55
CA TRP A 322 -3.41 -12.10 -20.12
C TRP A 322 -4.56 -12.25 -21.13
N SER A 323 -5.81 -12.04 -20.73
CA SER A 323 -6.97 -12.19 -21.62
C SER A 323 -7.06 -11.08 -22.67
N SER A 324 -6.41 -9.94 -22.42
CA SER A 324 -6.35 -8.77 -23.30
C SER A 324 -5.12 -7.93 -22.97
N THR A 325 -4.73 -7.04 -23.87
CA THR A 325 -3.66 -6.04 -23.66
C THR A 325 -4.12 -4.91 -22.71
N PRO A 326 -3.21 -4.03 -22.23
CA PRO A 326 -3.58 -2.85 -21.45
C PRO A 326 -4.68 -1.97 -22.06
N SER A 327 -4.68 -1.80 -23.39
CA SER A 327 -5.71 -1.04 -24.10
C SER A 327 -7.05 -1.77 -24.27
N GLY A 328 -7.12 -3.06 -23.89
CA GLY A 328 -8.28 -3.93 -24.08
C GLY A 328 -8.35 -4.62 -25.44
N SER A 329 -7.31 -4.54 -26.25
CA SER A 329 -7.24 -5.23 -27.55
C SER A 329 -7.06 -6.74 -27.37
N CYS A 330 -7.68 -7.53 -28.25
CA CYS A 330 -7.50 -8.98 -28.25
C CYS A 330 -6.06 -9.32 -28.62
N LEU A 331 -5.44 -10.22 -27.87
CA LEU A 331 -4.12 -10.75 -28.19
C LEU A 331 -4.26 -11.75 -29.36
N PHE A 332 -4.08 -11.30 -30.59
CA PHE A 332 -4.00 -12.21 -31.74
C PHE A 332 -2.60 -12.25 -32.38
N GLN A 333 -2.04 -13.46 -32.33
CA GLN A 333 -1.25 -14.15 -33.37
C GLN A 333 -0.02 -13.45 -33.98
N SER A 334 1.13 -13.73 -33.40
CA SER A 334 2.20 -14.55 -33.99
C SER A 334 3.34 -14.54 -32.97
N LEU A 335 3.68 -15.71 -32.44
CA LEU A 335 4.80 -15.88 -31.50
C LEU A 335 5.70 -16.95 -32.09
N ASP A 336 6.09 -16.76 -33.35
CA ASP A 336 7.28 -17.39 -33.93
C ASP A 336 8.49 -16.49 -33.63
N GLU A 337 8.63 -16.06 -32.38
CA GLU A 337 9.90 -15.49 -31.93
C GLU A 337 10.67 -16.61 -31.27
N GLU A 338 11.70 -17.11 -31.97
CA GLU A 338 12.80 -17.84 -31.34
C GLU A 338 13.40 -16.93 -30.27
N VAL A 339 12.96 -17.14 -29.02
CA VAL A 339 13.31 -16.25 -27.92
C VAL A 339 14.79 -16.35 -27.56
N SER A 340 15.38 -17.52 -27.82
CA SER A 340 16.80 -17.85 -27.79
C SER A 340 16.96 -19.25 -28.37
N ALA A 341 18.12 -19.61 -28.93
CA ALA A 341 18.41 -20.98 -29.41
C ALA A 341 18.22 -22.07 -28.34
N HIS A 342 18.15 -21.67 -27.05
CA HIS A 342 18.03 -22.58 -25.91
C HIS A 342 16.65 -22.56 -25.24
N VAL A 343 15.68 -21.79 -25.75
CA VAL A 343 14.36 -21.65 -25.13
C VAL A 343 13.27 -22.06 -26.12
N ILE A 344 12.43 -23.00 -25.69
CA ILE A 344 11.20 -23.36 -26.40
C ILE A 344 10.03 -22.77 -25.63
N LEU A 345 9.42 -21.73 -26.21
CA LEU A 345 8.26 -21.06 -25.65
C LEU A 345 6.97 -21.63 -26.26
N THR A 346 6.10 -22.19 -25.42
CA THR A 346 4.77 -22.69 -25.82
C THR A 346 3.68 -21.81 -25.21
N VAL A 347 2.84 -21.22 -26.06
CA VAL A 347 1.72 -20.38 -25.60
C VAL A 347 0.52 -21.25 -25.24
N LYS A 348 -0.07 -21.04 -24.06
CA LYS A 348 -1.26 -21.72 -23.53
C LYS A 348 -2.48 -20.81 -23.57
N SER A 349 -2.89 -20.42 -24.78
CA SER A 349 -3.99 -19.47 -25.01
C SER A 349 -5.33 -19.93 -24.41
N GLU A 350 -5.55 -21.24 -24.35
CA GLU A 350 -6.73 -21.88 -23.76
C GLU A 350 -6.82 -21.71 -22.23
N LYS A 351 -5.74 -21.25 -21.57
CA LYS A 351 -5.65 -20.97 -20.13
C LYS A 351 -5.23 -19.52 -19.88
N SER A 352 -5.84 -18.58 -20.61
CA SER A 352 -5.57 -17.15 -20.40
C SER A 352 -6.00 -16.66 -19.01
N ILE A 353 -5.26 -15.69 -18.49
CA ILE A 353 -5.47 -15.07 -17.17
C ILE A 353 -6.29 -13.82 -17.37
N LYS A 354 -7.37 -13.63 -16.61
CA LYS A 354 -8.19 -12.43 -16.77
C LYS A 354 -7.35 -11.16 -16.55
N ASN A 355 -7.45 -10.23 -17.49
CA ASN A 355 -6.85 -8.92 -17.34
C ASN A 355 -7.51 -8.18 -16.14
N PRO A 356 -6.74 -7.71 -15.14
CA PRO A 356 -7.29 -7.02 -13.97
C PRO A 356 -7.82 -5.60 -14.28
N ILE A 357 -7.68 -5.11 -15.50
CA ILE A 357 -8.22 -3.82 -15.97
C ILE A 357 -9.70 -3.99 -16.31
N PHE A 358 -10.58 -3.41 -15.47
CA PHE A 358 -12.04 -3.46 -15.66
C PHE A 358 -12.57 -2.37 -16.60
N ASN A 359 -11.92 -1.20 -16.60
CA ASN A 359 -12.27 -0.06 -17.44
C ASN A 359 -11.15 0.11 -18.46
N ILE A 360 -11.39 -0.33 -19.70
CA ILE A 360 -10.45 -0.21 -20.81
C ILE A 360 -10.39 1.22 -21.35
N LEU A 361 -9.43 1.49 -22.23
CA LEU A 361 -9.31 2.78 -22.93
C LEU A 361 -10.66 3.13 -23.59
N ASN A 362 -11.18 4.33 -23.31
CA ASN A 362 -12.38 4.79 -23.98
C ASN A 362 -12.08 5.06 -25.46
N LYS A 363 -12.76 4.33 -26.35
CA LYS A 363 -12.63 4.46 -27.81
C LYS A 363 -13.84 5.17 -28.45
N SER A 364 -14.77 5.70 -27.65
CA SER A 364 -15.91 6.46 -28.17
C SER A 364 -15.46 7.83 -28.67
N PHE A 365 -16.05 8.30 -29.77
CA PHE A 365 -15.87 9.67 -30.22
C PHE A 365 -16.70 10.65 -29.40
N PRO A 366 -16.22 11.90 -29.22
CA PRO A 366 -17.05 12.99 -28.72
C PRO A 366 -18.33 13.17 -29.55
N SER A 367 -19.42 13.61 -28.92
CA SER A 367 -20.61 14.04 -29.65
C SER A 367 -20.36 15.32 -30.43
N ASP A 368 -21.12 15.55 -31.52
CA ASP A 368 -21.01 16.78 -32.32
C ASP A 368 -21.26 18.04 -31.48
N GLU A 369 -22.21 17.97 -30.55
CA GLU A 369 -22.51 19.03 -29.57
C GLU A 369 -21.29 19.38 -28.72
N LEU A 370 -20.53 18.38 -28.27
CA LEU A 370 -19.31 18.59 -27.50
C LEU A 370 -18.19 19.17 -28.39
N LEU A 371 -18.09 18.73 -29.64
CA LEU A 371 -17.14 19.27 -30.60
C LEU A 371 -17.40 20.75 -30.91
N GLU A 372 -18.66 21.19 -30.95
CA GLU A 372 -19.00 22.62 -31.10
C GLU A 372 -18.55 23.46 -29.91
N VAL A 373 -18.62 22.94 -28.68
CA VAL A 373 -18.08 23.61 -27.49
C VAL A 373 -16.57 23.83 -27.63
N PHE A 374 -15.84 22.87 -28.19
CA PHE A 374 -14.40 22.99 -28.43
C PHE A 374 -14.03 23.92 -29.60
N LYS A 375 -14.97 24.29 -30.47
CA LYS A 375 -14.76 25.25 -31.58
C LYS A 375 -14.79 26.73 -31.15
N PHE A 376 -14.99 27.01 -29.86
CA PHE A 376 -14.98 28.39 -29.34
C PHE A 376 -13.66 29.12 -29.66
N PRO A 377 -13.68 30.39 -30.09
CA PRO A 377 -12.55 30.97 -30.83
C PRO A 377 -11.29 31.14 -29.96
N GLU A 378 -10.15 30.63 -30.44
CA GLU A 378 -8.81 30.80 -29.85
C GLU A 378 -8.45 32.28 -29.57
N GLU A 379 -9.02 33.21 -30.33
CA GLU A 379 -8.80 34.65 -30.18
C GLU A 379 -9.36 35.24 -28.86
N SER A 380 -10.28 34.52 -28.22
CA SER A 380 -10.99 34.96 -27.00
C SER A 380 -10.15 34.82 -25.72
N TYR A 381 -9.03 34.08 -25.76
CA TYR A 381 -8.33 33.56 -24.57
C TYR A 381 -6.96 34.21 -24.26
N LYS A 382 -6.63 35.33 -24.91
CA LYS A 382 -5.31 35.98 -24.76
C LYS A 382 -5.05 36.65 -23.40
N SER A 383 -6.00 36.65 -22.45
CA SER A 383 -5.83 37.22 -21.10
C SER A 383 -5.94 36.15 -19.99
N LYS A 384 -5.04 36.19 -18.99
CA LYS A 384 -4.97 35.22 -17.87
C LYS A 384 -6.29 34.99 -17.13
N ASP A 385 -7.11 36.02 -16.94
CA ASP A 385 -8.38 35.91 -16.21
C ASP A 385 -9.45 35.12 -16.98
N ARG A 386 -9.44 35.17 -18.32
CA ARG A 386 -10.44 34.47 -19.16
C ARG A 386 -10.21 32.96 -19.28
N ASN A 387 -8.99 32.47 -19.03
CA ASN A 387 -8.72 31.03 -18.99
C ASN A 387 -9.39 30.36 -17.78
N ALA A 388 -9.45 31.06 -16.64
CA ALA A 388 -10.15 30.56 -15.47
C ALA A 388 -11.66 30.48 -15.71
N ASP A 389 -12.23 31.49 -16.39
CA ASP A 389 -13.65 31.50 -16.74
C ASP A 389 -14.00 30.47 -17.81
N PHE A 390 -13.08 30.19 -18.75
CA PHE A 390 -13.21 29.05 -19.67
C PHE A 390 -13.37 27.73 -18.91
N PHE A 391 -12.44 27.42 -18.00
CA PHE A 391 -12.52 26.17 -17.24
C PHE A 391 -13.76 26.12 -16.34
N LYS A 392 -14.21 27.24 -15.75
CA LYS A 392 -15.47 27.28 -15.00
C LYS A 392 -16.67 26.94 -15.89
N HIS A 393 -16.78 27.58 -17.05
CA HIS A 393 -17.84 27.28 -18.01
C HIS A 393 -17.79 25.83 -18.50
N PHE A 394 -16.59 25.34 -18.78
CA PHE A 394 -16.35 23.95 -19.21
C PHE A 394 -16.77 22.93 -18.13
N LEU A 395 -16.62 23.29 -16.86
CA LEU A 395 -17.08 22.49 -15.71
C LEU A 395 -18.60 22.55 -15.49
N GLU A 396 -19.31 23.50 -16.08
CA GLU A 396 -20.79 23.58 -16.01
C GLU A 396 -21.47 22.60 -16.99
N ILE A 397 -20.73 22.12 -17.99
CA ILE A 397 -21.24 21.19 -19.00
C ILE A 397 -21.32 19.78 -18.42
N SER A 398 -22.51 19.18 -18.44
CA SER A 398 -22.81 17.86 -17.85
C SER A 398 -21.98 16.73 -18.46
N GLU A 399 -21.77 16.77 -19.77
CA GLU A 399 -21.07 15.81 -20.60
C GLU A 399 -19.56 15.74 -20.25
N ILE A 400 -19.02 16.82 -19.65
CA ILE A 400 -17.62 16.93 -19.24
C ILE A 400 -17.47 16.70 -17.75
N SER A 401 -18.30 17.37 -16.94
CA SER A 401 -18.19 17.36 -15.48
C SER A 401 -18.33 15.95 -14.88
N GLY A 402 -19.24 15.13 -15.41
CA GLY A 402 -19.42 13.74 -14.97
C GLY A 402 -18.16 12.88 -15.15
N PRO A 403 -17.65 12.70 -16.38
CA PRO A 403 -16.41 11.98 -16.64
C PRO A 403 -15.20 12.55 -15.89
N LEU A 404 -15.10 13.88 -15.77
CA LEU A 404 -14.00 14.53 -15.06
C LEU A 404 -14.01 14.20 -13.56
N LEU A 405 -15.17 14.28 -12.90
CA LEU A 405 -15.31 13.90 -11.49
C LEU A 405 -14.99 12.42 -11.26
N ALA A 406 -15.43 11.54 -12.18
CA ALA A 406 -15.09 10.13 -12.13
C ALA A 406 -13.57 9.89 -12.31
N PHE A 407 -12.93 10.62 -13.23
CA PHE A 407 -11.48 10.57 -13.42
C PHE A 407 -10.72 11.06 -12.18
N GLU A 408 -11.13 12.19 -11.59
CA GLU A 408 -10.57 12.71 -10.35
C GLU A 408 -10.72 11.70 -9.21
N GLU A 409 -11.88 11.07 -9.05
CA GLU A 409 -12.13 10.05 -8.03
C GLU A 409 -11.18 8.86 -8.18
N VAL A 410 -11.05 8.32 -9.40
CA VAL A 410 -10.18 7.18 -9.69
C VAL A 410 -8.71 7.53 -9.43
N LEU A 411 -8.24 8.68 -9.93
CA LEU A 411 -6.86 9.12 -9.75
C LEU A 411 -6.55 9.43 -8.27
N SER A 412 -7.45 10.12 -7.59
CA SER A 412 -7.37 10.41 -6.15
C SER A 412 -7.29 9.12 -5.34
N ASN A 413 -8.12 8.12 -5.64
CA ASN A 413 -8.06 6.82 -4.97
C ASN A 413 -6.78 6.03 -5.29
N ALA A 414 -6.24 6.17 -6.51
CA ALA A 414 -4.97 5.56 -6.89
C ALA A 414 -3.78 6.14 -6.10
N VAL A 415 -3.77 7.46 -5.89
CA VAL A 415 -2.77 8.15 -5.03
C VAL A 415 -2.98 7.76 -3.57
N ARG A 416 -4.22 7.83 -3.06
CA ARG A 416 -4.58 7.44 -1.69
C ARG A 416 -4.01 6.09 -1.29
N LYS A 417 -4.24 5.05 -2.11
CA LYS A 417 -3.75 3.69 -1.83
C LYS A 417 -2.22 3.63 -1.70
N ARG A 418 -1.48 4.43 -2.49
CA ARG A 418 -0.01 4.45 -2.48
C ARG A 418 0.58 5.22 -1.31
N VAL A 419 -0.09 6.30 -0.89
CA VAL A 419 0.38 7.11 0.25
C VAL A 419 -0.18 6.65 1.59
N GLN A 420 -1.24 5.84 1.64
CA GLN A 420 -1.79 5.35 2.92
C GLN A 420 -1.27 3.95 3.27
N ASN A 421 -1.04 3.08 2.29
CA ASN A 421 -0.65 1.68 2.51
C ASN A 421 0.88 1.50 2.66
N HIS A 422 1.52 2.34 3.44
CA HIS A 422 2.90 2.16 3.86
C HIS A 422 3.06 2.55 5.34
N GLN A 423 4.24 2.35 5.90
CA GLN A 423 4.46 2.51 7.34
C GLN A 423 4.49 3.97 7.83
N HIS A 424 4.47 4.98 6.94
CA HIS A 424 4.63 6.40 7.30
C HIS A 424 5.91 6.68 8.12
N ILE A 425 6.98 5.91 7.86
CA ILE A 425 8.29 6.02 8.51
C ILE A 425 9.33 6.28 7.44
N CYS A 426 10.19 7.27 7.62
CA CYS A 426 11.27 7.63 6.69
C CYS A 426 12.50 6.69 6.82
N LYS A 427 13.42 6.73 5.85
CA LYS A 427 14.68 5.96 5.82
C LYS A 427 15.50 6.11 7.11
N LYS A 428 15.58 7.32 7.66
CA LYS A 428 16.37 7.65 8.86
C LYS A 428 15.75 7.12 10.16
N CYS A 429 14.42 7.09 10.23
CA CYS A 429 13.68 6.64 11.40
C CYS A 429 13.35 5.14 11.36
N PHE A 430 13.59 4.47 10.22
CA PHE A 430 13.35 3.05 10.08
C PHE A 430 14.38 2.28 10.90
N THR A 431 13.95 1.70 12.02
CA THR A 431 14.76 0.77 12.81
C THR A 431 14.31 -0.66 12.49
N PRO A 432 15.16 -1.52 11.91
CA PRO A 432 14.83 -2.92 11.74
C PRO A 432 14.92 -3.59 13.12
N VAL A 433 13.83 -3.54 13.88
CA VAL A 433 13.71 -4.28 15.14
C VAL A 433 12.76 -5.45 14.92
N GLU A 434 13.33 -6.65 14.85
CA GLU A 434 12.58 -7.88 15.00
C GLU A 434 11.86 -7.85 16.36
N GLY A 435 10.52 -7.85 16.33
CA GLY A 435 9.72 -8.22 17.49
C GLY A 435 9.12 -7.10 18.37
N THR A 436 9.31 -5.81 18.07
CA THR A 436 8.55 -4.75 18.77
C THR A 436 8.05 -3.65 17.84
N GLN A 437 6.79 -3.74 17.41
CA GLN A 437 6.06 -2.58 16.87
C GLN A 437 5.86 -1.55 17.99
N GLN A 438 6.81 -0.63 18.12
CA GLN A 438 6.57 0.66 18.76
C GLN A 438 5.86 1.56 17.75
N ASP A 439 4.76 2.19 18.18
CA ASP A 439 4.06 3.22 17.41
C ASP A 439 4.91 4.51 17.41
N TRP A 440 6.01 4.51 16.66
CA TRP A 440 6.85 5.69 16.46
C TRP A 440 6.29 6.52 15.30
N THR A 441 5.93 7.78 15.56
CA THR A 441 5.55 8.73 14.51
C THR A 441 6.77 9.49 14.04
N CYS A 442 7.16 9.30 12.78
CA CYS A 442 8.21 10.06 12.13
C CYS A 442 7.70 11.46 11.77
N GLY A 443 8.43 12.53 12.12
CA GLY A 443 8.12 13.90 11.71
C GLY A 443 8.71 14.30 10.35
N HIS A 444 9.56 13.46 9.76
CA HIS A 444 10.13 13.69 8.43
C HIS A 444 9.17 13.24 7.33
N ALA A 445 9.39 13.75 6.11
CA ALA A 445 8.69 13.28 4.92
C ALA A 445 8.84 11.77 4.75
N SER A 446 7.71 11.09 4.64
CA SER A 446 7.64 9.65 4.37
C SER A 446 7.38 9.36 2.88
N VAL A 447 6.72 10.30 2.21
CA VAL A 447 6.38 10.33 0.78
C VAL A 447 7.06 11.53 0.11
N GLY A 448 7.51 11.33 -1.12
CA GLY A 448 8.01 12.37 -1.99
C GLY A 448 7.47 12.22 -3.40
N VAL A 449 7.64 13.27 -4.19
CA VAL A 449 7.24 13.31 -5.60
C VAL A 449 8.47 13.67 -6.43
N LEU A 450 8.72 12.90 -7.49
CA LEU A 450 9.67 13.31 -8.52
C LEU A 450 9.02 14.45 -9.30
N PHE A 451 9.50 15.67 -9.07
CA PHE A 451 8.75 16.88 -9.29
C PHE A 451 9.44 17.78 -10.32
N SER A 452 9.05 17.63 -11.58
CA SER A 452 9.53 18.50 -12.68
C SER A 452 8.89 19.88 -12.67
N GLY A 453 7.72 20.03 -12.04
CA GLY A 453 6.87 21.22 -12.17
C GLY A 453 5.89 21.12 -13.35
N GLY A 454 5.96 20.06 -14.15
CA GLY A 454 4.93 19.74 -15.14
C GLY A 454 3.58 19.39 -14.49
N LEU A 455 2.52 19.43 -15.30
CA LEU A 455 1.13 19.24 -14.86
C LEU A 455 0.96 17.95 -14.05
N ASP A 456 1.50 16.83 -14.51
CA ASP A 456 1.31 15.51 -13.88
C ASP A 456 1.90 15.48 -12.47
N SER A 457 3.11 16.00 -12.31
CA SER A 457 3.80 16.05 -11.01
C SER A 457 3.09 16.99 -10.02
N ILE A 458 2.51 18.10 -10.50
CA ILE A 458 1.73 19.03 -9.67
C ILE A 458 0.41 18.40 -9.23
N VAL A 459 -0.32 17.75 -10.14
CA VAL A 459 -1.59 17.08 -9.83
C VAL A 459 -1.36 15.96 -8.81
N ILE A 460 -0.34 15.13 -9.01
CA ILE A 460 0.01 14.06 -8.07
C ILE A 460 0.40 14.62 -6.70
N ALA A 461 1.20 15.69 -6.64
CA ALA A 461 1.54 16.34 -5.38
C ALA A 461 0.29 16.86 -4.65
N CYS A 462 -0.60 17.56 -5.36
CA CYS A 462 -1.86 18.05 -4.82
C CYS A 462 -2.75 16.91 -4.29
N LEU A 463 -2.87 15.80 -5.03
CA LEU A 463 -3.62 14.63 -4.57
C LEU A 463 -2.97 13.93 -3.37
N ALA A 464 -1.64 13.89 -3.29
CA ALA A 464 -0.93 13.31 -2.16
C ALA A 464 -1.22 14.08 -0.87
N ASP A 465 -1.28 15.41 -0.92
CA ASP A 465 -1.66 16.25 0.21
C ASP A 465 -3.04 15.88 0.79
N ARG A 466 -4.02 15.58 -0.06
CA ARG A 466 -5.39 15.24 0.37
C ARG A 466 -5.49 13.96 1.20
N HIS A 467 -4.52 13.05 1.05
CA HIS A 467 -4.58 11.69 1.62
C HIS A 467 -3.56 11.42 2.71
N LEU A 468 -2.51 12.24 2.80
CA LEU A 468 -1.52 12.22 3.88
C LEU A 468 -2.03 12.94 5.12
N LYS A 469 -1.44 12.63 6.28
CA LYS A 469 -1.83 13.27 7.54
C LYS A 469 -1.60 14.78 7.47
N ASP A 470 -2.46 15.54 8.15
CA ASP A 470 -2.34 17.01 8.19
C ASP A 470 -0.91 17.41 8.64
N ARG A 471 -0.34 18.38 7.92
CA ARG A 471 1.02 18.94 8.14
C ARG A 471 2.22 18.00 7.93
N GLU A 472 2.02 16.73 7.59
CA GLU A 472 3.13 15.83 7.26
C GLU A 472 3.94 16.37 6.07
N PRO A 473 5.27 16.50 6.13
CA PRO A 473 6.01 17.08 5.00
C PRO A 473 5.96 16.20 3.75
N ILE A 474 5.97 16.83 2.57
CA ILE A 474 6.16 16.16 1.28
C ILE A 474 7.43 16.72 0.64
N ASP A 475 8.35 15.83 0.27
CA ASP A 475 9.55 16.22 -0.48
C ASP A 475 9.25 16.24 -1.97
N LEU A 476 9.50 17.38 -2.61
CA LEU A 476 9.38 17.60 -4.05
C LEU A 476 10.80 17.62 -4.63
N LEU A 477 11.20 16.55 -5.31
CA LEU A 477 12.58 16.36 -5.77
C LEU A 477 12.71 16.83 -7.22
N ASN A 478 13.43 17.93 -7.45
CA ASN A 478 13.60 18.52 -8.78
C ASN A 478 15.07 18.52 -9.20
N VAL A 479 15.38 17.78 -10.26
CA VAL A 479 16.75 17.66 -10.79
C VAL A 479 17.04 18.68 -11.89
N ALA A 480 18.22 19.25 -11.87
CA ALA A 480 18.75 20.10 -12.93
C ALA A 480 20.22 19.74 -13.22
N PHE A 481 20.56 19.66 -14.50
CA PHE A 481 21.91 19.39 -14.98
C PHE A 481 22.57 20.71 -15.41
N ALA A 482 23.86 20.86 -15.12
CA ALA A 482 24.59 22.08 -15.45
C ALA A 482 24.61 22.34 -16.97
N SER A 483 24.26 23.58 -17.38
CA SER A 483 24.28 23.98 -18.79
C SER A 483 25.65 24.51 -19.25
N ASN A 484 26.19 23.93 -20.34
CA ASN A 484 27.44 24.40 -20.99
C ASN A 484 27.36 25.82 -21.58
N MET A 485 26.16 26.35 -21.87
CA MET A 485 26.00 27.73 -22.36
C MET A 485 26.33 28.80 -21.31
N ASN A 486 26.14 28.50 -20.01
CA ASN A 486 26.31 29.46 -18.92
C ASN A 486 27.73 29.46 -18.33
N LEU A 487 28.62 28.57 -18.79
CA LEU A 487 30.02 28.52 -18.38
C LEU A 487 30.91 29.57 -19.09
N ARG A 488 30.50 30.07 -20.27
CA ARG A 488 31.28 31.05 -21.06
C ARG A 488 31.12 32.51 -20.61
N LYS A 489 30.28 32.76 -19.61
CA LYS A 489 30.14 34.05 -18.92
C LYS A 489 30.16 33.75 -17.43
N SER A 490 31.27 33.90 -16.72
CA SER A 490 31.15 34.01 -15.26
C SER A 490 32.29 34.71 -14.53
N THR A 491 31.89 35.75 -13.81
CA THR A 491 32.45 36.11 -12.50
C THR A 491 31.72 35.28 -11.41
N ALA A 492 32.14 35.34 -10.15
CA ALA A 492 31.68 34.46 -9.06
C ALA A 492 30.15 34.47 -8.77
N ALA A 493 29.40 35.48 -9.20
CA ALA A 493 27.94 35.58 -9.03
C ALA A 493 27.13 34.68 -10.01
N ASP A 494 27.76 34.20 -11.09
CA ASP A 494 27.08 33.46 -12.17
C ASP A 494 26.91 31.95 -11.90
N ARG A 495 27.44 31.41 -10.80
CA ARG A 495 27.36 29.96 -10.51
C ARG A 495 25.93 29.45 -10.23
N HIS A 496 25.00 30.31 -9.83
CA HIS A 496 23.59 29.93 -9.64
C HIS A 496 22.82 29.85 -10.97
N SER A 497 23.22 30.60 -12.01
CA SER A 497 22.48 30.66 -13.29
C SER A 497 22.58 29.35 -14.09
N VAL A 498 23.59 28.52 -13.80
CA VAL A 498 23.89 27.29 -14.55
C VAL A 498 22.81 26.20 -14.37
N TYR A 499 22.02 26.28 -13.29
CA TYR A 499 20.94 25.33 -12.96
C TYR A 499 19.52 25.90 -13.16
N GLU A 500 19.40 27.11 -13.71
CA GLU A 500 18.11 27.74 -14.03
C GLU A 500 17.51 27.17 -15.33
N THR A 501 17.24 25.87 -15.32
CA THR A 501 16.57 25.18 -16.43
C THR A 501 15.08 25.54 -16.46
N PRO A 502 14.40 25.45 -17.62
CA PRO A 502 12.96 25.67 -17.71
C PRO A 502 12.15 24.85 -16.70
N ASP A 503 12.55 23.59 -16.47
CA ASP A 503 11.91 22.70 -15.50
C ASP A 503 12.18 23.13 -14.05
N ARG A 504 13.38 23.62 -13.71
CA ARG A 504 13.66 24.18 -12.37
C ARG A 504 12.79 25.40 -12.08
N VAL A 505 12.69 26.31 -13.04
CA VAL A 505 11.85 27.52 -12.93
C VAL A 505 10.37 27.13 -12.80
N THR A 506 9.89 26.20 -13.63
CA THR A 506 8.52 25.71 -13.59
C THR A 506 8.24 24.97 -12.27
N GLY A 507 9.21 24.20 -11.76
CA GLY A 507 9.15 23.56 -10.45
C GLY A 507 8.96 24.56 -9.32
N ARG A 508 9.77 25.62 -9.24
CA ARG A 508 9.61 26.66 -8.21
C ARG A 508 8.24 27.34 -8.30
N ASN A 509 7.78 27.65 -9.52
CA ASN A 509 6.43 28.20 -9.74
C ASN A 509 5.32 27.24 -9.29
N GLY A 510 5.47 25.94 -9.58
CA GLY A 510 4.57 24.89 -9.13
C GLY A 510 4.51 24.79 -7.61
N VAL A 511 5.64 24.90 -6.91
CA VAL A 511 5.67 24.90 -5.45
C VAL A 511 4.97 26.14 -4.88
N MET A 512 5.14 27.32 -5.48
CA MET A 512 4.40 28.52 -5.08
C MET A 512 2.88 28.33 -5.24
N ALA A 513 2.44 27.71 -6.34
CA ALA A 513 1.04 27.38 -6.55
C ALA A 513 0.52 26.37 -5.52
N LEU A 514 1.28 25.31 -5.23
CA LEU A 514 0.95 24.31 -4.21
C LEU A 514 0.84 24.93 -2.81
N ARG A 515 1.75 25.83 -2.43
CA ARG A 515 1.67 26.57 -1.16
C ARG A 515 0.42 27.45 -1.06
N LYS A 516 -0.06 27.98 -2.18
CA LYS A 516 -1.30 28.77 -2.23
C LYS A 516 -2.56 27.91 -2.09
N ILE A 517 -2.58 26.75 -2.74
CA ILE A 517 -3.75 25.84 -2.77
C ILE A 517 -3.82 24.96 -1.51
N CYS A 518 -2.66 24.53 -1.00
CA CYS A 518 -2.49 23.63 0.14
C CYS A 518 -1.62 24.31 1.23
N PRO A 519 -2.12 25.35 1.90
CA PRO A 519 -1.30 26.20 2.79
C PRO A 519 -0.85 25.51 4.09
N ASN A 520 -1.53 24.45 4.51
CA ASN A 520 -1.20 23.73 5.75
C ASN A 520 -0.08 22.68 5.56
N ARG A 521 0.30 22.39 4.31
CA ARG A 521 1.32 21.39 3.98
C ARG A 521 2.71 21.99 3.99
N THR A 522 3.65 21.25 4.57
CA THR A 522 5.08 21.57 4.44
C THR A 522 5.59 20.97 3.13
N TRP A 523 5.86 21.83 2.14
CA TRP A 523 6.42 21.45 0.85
C TRP A 523 7.93 21.68 0.83
N ASN A 524 8.70 20.59 0.91
CA ASN A 524 10.16 20.64 0.86
C ASN A 524 10.60 20.54 -0.60
N PHE A 525 10.84 21.68 -1.25
CA PHE A 525 11.38 21.71 -2.60
C PHE A 525 12.88 21.48 -2.57
N VAL A 526 13.30 20.26 -2.92
CA VAL A 526 14.70 19.85 -2.89
C VAL A 526 15.28 20.02 -4.30
N GLU A 527 16.19 20.98 -4.40
CA GLU A 527 16.90 21.32 -5.63
C GLU A 527 18.13 20.42 -5.79
N VAL A 528 18.01 19.40 -6.64
CA VAL A 528 19.08 18.45 -6.95
C VAL A 528 19.88 19.01 -8.14
N ASN A 529 21.09 19.50 -7.89
CA ASN A 529 21.95 20.12 -8.89
C ASN A 529 23.09 19.19 -9.25
N ILE A 530 23.19 18.80 -10.52
CA ILE A 530 24.14 17.79 -10.99
C ILE A 530 25.19 18.45 -11.88
N THR A 531 26.46 18.32 -11.50
CA THR A 531 27.58 18.79 -12.32
C THR A 531 27.80 17.86 -13.52
N GLU A 532 28.52 18.33 -14.54
CA GLU A 532 28.89 17.49 -15.68
C GLU A 532 29.76 16.30 -15.25
N GLU A 533 30.64 16.51 -14.28
CA GLU A 533 31.48 15.45 -13.71
C GLU A 533 30.67 14.38 -12.98
N ASP A 534 29.73 14.79 -12.11
CA ASP A 534 28.82 13.86 -11.42
C ASP A 534 28.00 13.05 -12.42
N LEU A 535 27.46 13.71 -13.45
CA LEU A 535 26.69 13.06 -14.50
C LEU A 535 27.56 12.02 -15.24
N ILE A 536 28.75 12.38 -15.69
CA ILE A 536 29.64 11.48 -16.45
C ILE A 536 30.03 10.27 -15.59
N ASN A 537 30.43 10.49 -14.34
CA ASN A 537 30.90 9.42 -13.46
C ASN A 537 29.76 8.45 -13.12
N GLU A 538 28.63 8.92 -12.61
CA GLU A 538 27.49 8.06 -12.23
C GLU A 538 26.88 7.37 -13.45
N ARG A 539 26.82 8.06 -14.60
CA ARG A 539 26.32 7.48 -15.85
C ARG A 539 27.17 6.28 -16.29
N ARG A 540 28.50 6.43 -16.27
CA ARG A 540 29.44 5.37 -16.62
C ARG A 540 29.40 4.24 -15.59
N ASP A 541 29.45 4.58 -14.30
CA ASP A 541 29.76 3.62 -13.23
C ASP A 541 28.51 2.90 -12.69
N THR A 542 27.31 3.44 -12.89
CA THR A 542 26.08 2.85 -12.33
C THR A 542 24.87 2.91 -13.27
N ILE A 543 24.48 4.09 -13.75
CA ILE A 543 23.19 4.26 -14.45
C ILE A 543 23.13 3.43 -15.74
N SER A 544 24.23 3.40 -16.52
CA SER A 544 24.30 2.61 -17.75
C SER A 544 24.14 1.09 -17.52
N HIS A 545 24.45 0.61 -16.32
CA HIS A 545 24.26 -0.80 -15.94
C HIS A 545 22.81 -1.07 -15.51
N LEU A 546 22.19 -0.12 -14.79
CA LEU A 546 20.82 -0.25 -14.31
C LEU A 546 19.78 -0.18 -15.44
N LEU A 547 20.06 0.57 -16.50
CA LEU A 547 19.12 0.73 -17.63
C LEU A 547 19.05 -0.46 -18.57
N ARG A 548 20.04 -1.36 -18.51
CA ARG A 548 20.06 -2.53 -19.39
C ARG A 548 18.86 -3.45 -19.11
N PRO A 549 18.32 -4.11 -20.15
CA PRO A 549 18.86 -4.21 -21.52
C PRO A 549 18.57 -3.00 -22.42
N SER A 550 17.81 -2.01 -21.95
CA SER A 550 17.52 -0.79 -22.70
C SER A 550 18.79 0.05 -22.86
N CYS A 551 19.00 0.62 -24.05
CA CYS A 551 20.23 1.36 -24.37
C CYS A 551 19.99 2.55 -25.33
N THR A 552 18.74 2.98 -25.50
CA THR A 552 18.47 4.16 -26.33
C THR A 552 18.86 5.45 -25.61
N VAL A 553 19.13 6.50 -26.38
CA VAL A 553 19.44 7.83 -25.84
C VAL A 553 18.32 8.35 -24.93
N LEU A 554 17.07 8.01 -25.22
CA LEU A 554 15.92 8.40 -24.40
C LEU A 554 15.93 7.67 -23.05
N ASP A 555 16.29 6.38 -23.04
CA ASP A 555 16.38 5.57 -21.80
C ASP A 555 17.45 6.14 -20.89
N ASP A 556 18.61 6.45 -21.47
CA ASP A 556 19.73 7.07 -20.78
C ASP A 556 19.37 8.44 -20.17
N SER A 557 18.69 9.29 -20.94
CA SER A 557 18.30 10.63 -20.48
C SER A 557 17.27 10.58 -19.34
N ILE A 558 16.22 9.75 -19.46
CA ILE A 558 15.19 9.59 -18.43
C ILE A 558 15.79 8.90 -17.21
N GLY A 559 16.59 7.85 -17.42
CA GLY A 559 17.29 7.12 -16.37
C GLY A 559 18.18 8.00 -15.52
N CYS A 560 18.95 8.90 -16.17
CA CYS A 560 19.75 9.88 -15.45
C CYS A 560 18.89 10.82 -14.59
N ALA A 561 17.80 11.36 -15.15
CA ALA A 561 16.91 12.24 -14.41
C ALA A 561 16.27 11.54 -13.19
N LEU A 562 15.76 10.32 -13.38
CA LEU A 562 15.16 9.51 -12.31
C LEU A 562 16.18 9.12 -11.25
N TRP A 563 17.37 8.68 -11.65
CA TRP A 563 18.46 8.31 -10.73
C TRP A 563 18.77 9.49 -9.80
N PHE A 564 19.16 10.63 -10.36
CA PHE A 564 19.58 11.77 -9.55
C PHE A 564 18.43 12.36 -8.73
N ALA A 565 17.22 12.46 -9.28
CA ALA A 565 16.08 12.96 -8.53
C ALA A 565 15.73 12.03 -7.35
N SER A 566 15.73 10.71 -7.55
CA SER A 566 15.38 9.72 -6.51
C SER A 566 16.44 9.57 -5.41
N HIS A 567 17.70 9.93 -5.68
CA HIS A 567 18.75 10.04 -4.66
C HIS A 567 18.41 11.08 -3.59
N GLY A 568 17.66 12.13 -3.97
CA GLY A 568 17.13 13.13 -3.04
C GLY A 568 18.20 13.91 -2.28
N LYS A 569 19.43 13.97 -2.80
CA LYS A 569 20.54 14.79 -2.27
C LYS A 569 20.56 16.12 -3.02
N GLY A 570 20.32 17.21 -2.32
CA GLY A 570 20.24 18.53 -2.94
C GLY A 570 20.28 19.65 -1.92
N ILE A 571 19.72 20.79 -2.31
CA ILE A 571 19.64 22.00 -1.48
C ILE A 571 18.17 22.26 -1.17
N LEU A 572 17.87 22.55 0.09
CA LEU A 572 16.57 23.02 0.51
C LEU A 572 16.66 24.53 0.78
N THR A 573 15.89 25.31 0.01
CA THR A 573 15.81 26.76 0.19
C THR A 573 14.61 27.10 1.06
N SER A 574 14.86 27.77 2.19
CA SER A 574 13.84 28.24 3.11
C SER A 574 14.02 29.72 3.42
N ASP A 575 13.05 30.34 4.10
CA ASP A 575 13.15 31.71 4.59
C ASP A 575 14.34 31.92 5.55
N LYS A 576 14.92 30.83 6.07
CA LYS A 576 16.08 30.83 6.98
C LYS A 576 17.42 30.64 6.26
N GLY A 577 17.41 30.51 4.93
CA GLY A 577 18.60 30.29 4.11
C GLY A 577 18.55 28.96 3.32
N CYS A 578 19.65 28.69 2.62
CA CYS A 578 19.88 27.45 1.87
C CYS A 578 20.68 26.46 2.71
N GLU A 579 20.18 25.23 2.84
CA GLU A 579 20.89 24.14 3.53
C GLU A 579 21.04 22.90 2.65
N SER A 580 22.13 22.16 2.83
CA SER A 580 22.28 20.85 2.21
C SER A 580 21.27 19.89 2.83
N TYR A 581 20.51 19.20 1.98
CA TYR A 581 19.42 18.32 2.40
C TYR A 581 19.52 16.95 1.71
N SER A 582 19.30 15.91 2.50
CA SER A 582 19.17 14.54 2.00
C SER A 582 17.80 14.00 2.42
N SER A 583 16.95 13.81 1.42
CA SER A 583 15.58 13.35 1.57
C SER A 583 15.54 11.98 2.24
N PRO A 584 14.78 11.84 3.35
CA PRO A 584 14.63 10.56 4.01
C PRO A 584 13.44 9.76 3.45
N VAL A 585 12.81 10.20 2.36
CA VAL A 585 11.62 9.56 1.78
C VAL A 585 11.91 8.12 1.36
N ARG A 586 10.92 7.23 1.57
CA ARG A 586 10.95 5.82 1.13
C ARG A 586 10.02 5.54 -0.05
N VAL A 587 8.95 6.32 -0.20
CA VAL A 587 7.94 6.15 -1.25
C VAL A 587 7.98 7.37 -2.16
N LEU A 588 8.34 7.16 -3.43
CA LEU A 588 8.35 8.21 -4.44
C LEU A 588 7.16 8.01 -5.38
N LEU A 589 6.43 9.09 -5.64
CA LEU A 589 5.40 9.14 -6.67
C LEU A 589 5.99 9.77 -7.93
N VAL A 590 5.61 9.23 -9.08
CA VAL A 590 6.02 9.71 -10.41
C VAL A 590 4.80 9.75 -11.34
N GLY A 591 4.76 10.75 -12.22
CA GLY A 591 3.65 11.00 -13.15
C GLY A 591 3.72 10.23 -14.46
N MET A 592 4.54 9.19 -14.55
CA MET A 592 4.72 8.41 -15.77
C MET A 592 3.47 7.60 -16.15
N GLY A 593 3.22 7.50 -17.45
CA GLY A 593 2.03 6.87 -18.02
C GLY A 593 0.85 7.83 -18.25
N ALA A 594 0.94 9.09 -17.80
CA ALA A 594 -0.12 10.08 -18.01
C ALA A 594 -0.22 10.49 -19.49
N ASP A 595 0.91 10.76 -20.14
CA ASP A 595 0.93 11.18 -21.54
C ASP A 595 0.38 10.10 -22.48
N GLU A 596 0.72 8.83 -22.25
CA GLU A 596 0.22 7.69 -23.03
C GLU A 596 -1.28 7.46 -22.83
N GLN A 597 -1.82 7.74 -21.63
CA GLN A 597 -3.24 7.58 -21.32
C GLN A 597 -4.09 8.75 -21.79
N LEU A 598 -3.56 9.97 -21.73
CA LEU A 598 -4.33 11.22 -21.91
C LEU A 598 -3.99 11.96 -23.21
N GLY A 599 -3.07 11.44 -24.03
CA GLY A 599 -2.72 12.07 -25.29
C GLY A 599 -1.78 13.26 -25.16
N GLY A 600 -0.85 13.25 -24.20
CA GLY A 600 -0.02 14.42 -23.85
C GLY A 600 1.14 14.73 -24.82
N TYR A 601 1.63 13.75 -25.58
CA TYR A 601 2.71 13.99 -26.56
C TYR A 601 2.28 14.78 -27.79
N SER A 602 3.19 15.61 -28.33
CA SER A 602 2.98 16.36 -29.58
C SER A 602 2.63 15.48 -30.79
N ARG A 603 3.14 14.24 -30.82
CA ARG A 603 2.80 13.25 -31.85
C ARG A 603 1.33 12.86 -31.87
N HIS A 604 0.66 12.87 -30.72
CA HIS A 604 -0.78 12.61 -30.63
C HIS A 604 -1.57 13.69 -31.36
N ARG A 605 -1.20 14.96 -31.14
CA ARG A 605 -1.77 16.09 -31.88
C ARG A 605 -1.51 15.97 -33.38
N ALA A 606 -0.29 15.59 -33.78
CA ALA A 606 0.03 15.40 -35.19
C ALA A 606 -0.83 14.27 -35.83
N LYS A 607 -0.96 13.13 -35.15
CA LYS A 607 -1.81 12.02 -35.59
C LYS A 607 -3.28 12.42 -35.70
N PHE A 608 -3.80 13.15 -34.71
CA PHE A 608 -5.15 13.70 -34.75
C PHE A 608 -5.34 14.64 -35.94
N ASN A 609 -4.40 15.55 -36.19
CA ASN A 609 -4.50 16.48 -37.31
C ASN A 609 -4.46 15.79 -38.68
N SER A 610 -3.73 14.68 -38.81
CA SER A 610 -3.62 13.94 -40.07
C SER A 610 -4.76 12.95 -40.31
N PHE A 611 -5.27 12.30 -39.26
CA PHE A 611 -6.16 11.14 -39.38
C PHE A 611 -7.40 11.21 -38.48
N GLY A 612 -7.65 12.35 -37.82
CA GLY A 612 -8.77 12.57 -36.93
C GLY A 612 -8.73 11.70 -35.65
N TRP A 613 -9.90 11.57 -35.01
CA TRP A 613 -10.09 10.73 -33.82
C TRP A 613 -9.67 9.27 -34.00
N PRO A 614 -9.96 8.58 -35.14
CA PRO A 614 -9.53 7.20 -35.34
C PRO A 614 -8.01 7.04 -35.23
N GLY A 615 -7.23 7.92 -35.90
CA GLY A 615 -5.77 7.84 -35.86
C GLY A 615 -5.17 8.20 -34.50
N LEU A 616 -5.83 9.07 -33.72
CA LEU A 616 -5.44 9.32 -32.34
C LEU A 616 -5.66 8.08 -31.46
N ILE A 617 -6.83 7.43 -31.55
CA ILE A 617 -7.13 6.22 -30.76
C ILE A 617 -6.18 5.08 -31.10
N GLU A 618 -5.85 4.91 -32.38
CA GLU A 618 -4.87 3.92 -32.84
C GLU A 618 -3.50 4.15 -32.18
N GLU A 619 -3.01 5.40 -32.22
CA GLU A 619 -1.72 5.76 -31.61
C GLU A 619 -1.74 5.50 -30.09
N LEU A 620 -2.77 5.96 -29.36
CA LEU A 620 -2.89 5.74 -27.91
C LEU A 620 -2.99 4.25 -27.55
N THR A 621 -3.71 3.47 -28.34
CA THR A 621 -3.81 2.01 -28.17
C THR A 621 -2.43 1.37 -28.27
N LEU A 622 -1.67 1.76 -29.30
CA LEU A 622 -0.32 1.26 -29.53
C LEU A 622 0.64 1.68 -28.40
N GLU A 623 0.54 2.91 -27.90
CA GLU A 623 1.34 3.43 -26.78
C GLU A 623 1.12 2.63 -25.49
N LEU A 624 -0.14 2.41 -25.12
CA LEU A 624 -0.51 1.65 -23.93
C LEU A 624 -0.09 0.18 -24.02
N ASP A 625 -0.19 -0.43 -25.20
CA ASP A 625 0.14 -1.85 -25.37
C ASP A 625 1.66 -2.10 -25.35
N ARG A 626 2.48 -1.09 -25.71
CA ARG A 626 3.94 -1.16 -25.62
C ARG A 626 4.53 -0.50 -24.38
N ILE A 627 3.71 -0.03 -23.45
CA ILE A 627 4.18 0.78 -22.31
C ILE A 627 5.20 0.04 -21.43
N SER A 628 5.07 -1.28 -21.33
CA SER A 628 5.95 -2.17 -20.56
C SER A 628 7.38 -2.31 -21.09
N SER A 629 7.62 -1.98 -22.37
CA SER A 629 8.95 -1.93 -22.98
C SER A 629 9.41 -0.49 -23.26
N ARG A 630 8.59 0.49 -22.87
CA ARG A 630 8.90 1.91 -22.94
C ARG A 630 8.97 2.48 -21.53
N ASN A 631 8.22 3.53 -21.23
CA ASN A 631 8.38 4.33 -20.01
C ASN A 631 8.27 3.44 -18.76
N LEU A 632 7.18 2.70 -18.56
CA LEU A 632 6.99 1.91 -17.32
C LEU A 632 7.98 0.75 -17.13
N GLY A 633 8.68 0.31 -18.18
CA GLY A 633 9.77 -0.66 -18.07
C GLY A 633 11.13 -0.04 -17.73
N ARG A 634 11.30 1.28 -17.87
CA ARG A 634 12.54 2.04 -17.62
C ARG A 634 12.57 2.69 -16.24
N ASP A 635 11.42 2.79 -15.59
CA ASP A 635 11.19 3.67 -14.44
C ASP A 635 11.48 3.01 -13.07
N ASP A 636 11.52 1.67 -13.03
CA ASP A 636 11.76 0.85 -11.84
C ASP A 636 13.26 0.59 -11.63
#